data_AF-A0A6P6JHZ7-F1
#
_entry.id   AF-A0A6P6JHZ7-F1
#
_cell.length_a   1.000
_cell.length_b   1.000
_cell.length_c   1.000
_cell.angle_alpha   90.00
_cell.angle_beta   90.00
_cell.angle_gamma   90.00
#
_symmetry.space_group_name_H-M   'P 1'
#
loop_
_entity.id
_entity.type
_entity.pdbx_description
1 polymer ?
#
loop_
_entity_poly.entity_id
_entity_poly.type
_entity_poly.pdbx_seq_one_letter_code
_entity_poly.pdbx_strand_id
1 'polypeptide(L)'
;MAMENPQIMRRLTQITLTGEVLEVKCHCGKLCENARGLKIHQSKTQCGEGKKQMQSIVETLSEMQEDSSQEAPHSTGDLSAPAPSQSHRRDSPNTTSDTQLMKEKISRTAETPEEGLDTSEPTWREVQDIVQKARSASAPGPNGIPYKVYKRCPMILRRLWKLLRRIWTKGIIPASWKRAEGCFVHKEMDSSDISQFRTISLLSVECKVFFSVLAKKMTTCMVKNKFVDTSVQKGGIPGFSGCLEHTGILNQLNSEAKGSKGNLTVVWLDLAYAYGSIPHGLINTAMEHYHIPYLTRGIITSYFGGFKLWFKTAHFTTQWQDLEKGIVTGCTISPILFVMGMNLLITAAEKEYRGPSMESGIRQPPIRVFMDDLTITTSTHVQARWILKALEDGVTWARMKFKTRKSRSMLIRNGKVTSKFQLRVQGETIPSTEENPIKCLGKCYNASLTARCNVSRTEKQSDAWLSKIEGSGLPGKFKAWNLYEYGPRSGQVQLPLSSMVEKFKVAKCRLVMMYQGSTDEKVRRAGVNTRSGRKWVADTSVAQAESALKLEVIIGNPCEERRSMAVELGVQGVWMKWDLPKQKITWLEIWRLEPFSISFLLCSVYDTLPSPTNLHRWGMREDPSCRLYGGRGTMAHILAGCKTALSQGRYRWRHDKAVTLWSWRGPQEEEKNSLLQAAQSCKMRVDLGKKLVFPQVVQTLLRPDIFLWSEEASKIILIELMVSWEDGCEEAHERKATKYQDLVEQCRAKGWQTWLFPIEVRCRGFPAQSVWKTLTALGIAGRERKAAVRRLGEATERASGWLWSRREELSWGPGGGGQ
;
A
#
# COMPACT_ATOMS: atom_id res chain seq x y z
N MET A 1 -34.47 -35.54 4.26
CA MET A 1 -35.83 -35.00 4.02
C MET A 1 -35.76 -33.49 4.16
N ALA A 2 -35.90 -32.62 3.17
CA ALA A 2 -36.21 -32.65 1.73
C ALA A 2 -35.34 -31.53 1.09
N MET A 3 -34.57 -31.69 0.00
CA MET A 3 -34.91 -31.89 -1.42
C MET A 3 -35.98 -30.96 -2.02
N GLU A 4 -35.52 -30.18 -3.01
CA GLU A 4 -36.20 -29.69 -4.22
C GLU A 4 -37.14 -28.47 -4.16
N ASN A 5 -36.69 -27.37 -4.78
CA ASN A 5 -37.60 -26.51 -5.56
C ASN A 5 -36.96 -26.12 -6.91
N PRO A 6 -37.26 -26.84 -8.01
CA PRO A 6 -36.72 -26.61 -9.35
C PRO A 6 -37.38 -25.45 -10.14
N GLN A 7 -38.32 -24.70 -9.57
CA GLN A 7 -39.06 -23.65 -10.31
C GLN A 7 -38.37 -22.29 -10.34
N ILE A 8 -37.42 -22.01 -9.43
CA ILE A 8 -36.73 -20.71 -9.39
C ILE A 8 -35.62 -20.62 -10.45
N MET A 9 -35.01 -21.74 -10.84
CA MET A 9 -33.97 -21.79 -11.88
C MET A 9 -34.51 -21.78 -13.32
N ARG A 10 -35.83 -21.97 -13.54
CA ARG A 10 -36.44 -21.93 -14.88
C ARG A 10 -37.01 -20.58 -15.30
N ARG A 11 -37.10 -19.59 -14.40
CA ARG A 11 -37.61 -18.23 -14.73
C ARG A 11 -36.54 -17.21 -15.10
N LEU A 12 -35.24 -17.54 -14.98
CA LEU A 12 -34.15 -16.62 -15.31
C LEU A 12 -33.36 -17.01 -16.57
N THR A 13 -33.80 -18.01 -17.33
CA THR A 13 -33.09 -18.50 -18.53
C THR A 13 -33.93 -18.45 -19.81
N GLN A 14 -35.08 -17.76 -19.81
CA GLN A 14 -35.98 -17.75 -20.96
C GLN A 14 -36.67 -16.40 -21.21
N ILE A 15 -35.92 -15.30 -21.07
CA ILE A 15 -36.20 -14.06 -21.82
C ILE A 15 -34.88 -13.71 -22.53
N THR A 16 -34.66 -14.51 -23.55
CA THR A 16 -33.62 -14.47 -24.56
C THR A 16 -33.80 -13.27 -25.50
N LEU A 17 -32.68 -12.82 -26.06
CA LEU A 17 -32.52 -12.60 -27.50
C LEU A 17 -33.76 -12.02 -28.22
N THR A 18 -33.95 -10.71 -28.15
CA THR A 18 -34.59 -9.96 -29.24
C THR A 18 -33.90 -8.61 -29.32
N GLY A 19 -33.05 -8.44 -30.32
CA GLY A 19 -32.51 -7.14 -30.67
C GLY A 19 -33.63 -6.29 -31.27
N GLU A 20 -34.00 -5.22 -30.59
CA GLU A 20 -34.64 -4.05 -31.18
C GLU A 20 -34.02 -2.80 -30.56
N VAL A 21 -33.51 -1.91 -31.42
CA VAL A 21 -33.06 -0.57 -31.09
C VAL A 21 -34.15 0.39 -31.52
N LEU A 22 -34.65 1.21 -30.57
CA LEU A 22 -35.33 2.47 -30.87
C LEU A 22 -34.82 3.53 -29.88
N GLU A 23 -33.94 4.42 -30.35
CA GLU A 23 -33.57 5.67 -29.68
C GLU A 23 -34.49 6.80 -30.17
N VAL A 24 -35.00 7.67 -29.27
CA VAL A 24 -35.05 9.13 -29.51
C VAL A 24 -34.88 9.90 -28.18
N LYS A 25 -33.92 10.84 -28.17
CA LYS A 25 -33.54 11.74 -27.05
C LYS A 25 -34.46 12.97 -26.95
N CYS A 26 -34.65 13.49 -25.73
CA CYS A 26 -35.11 14.86 -25.50
C CYS A 26 -33.97 15.88 -25.72
N HIS A 27 -34.31 16.99 -26.37
CA HIS A 27 -33.43 18.04 -26.90
C HIS A 27 -32.83 19.00 -25.84
N CYS A 28 -32.93 18.72 -24.54
CA CYS A 28 -32.39 19.60 -23.48
C CYS A 28 -31.51 18.91 -22.42
N GLY A 29 -31.20 17.62 -22.57
CA GLY A 29 -30.05 16.99 -21.90
C GLY A 29 -30.02 17.00 -20.35
N LYS A 30 -31.13 16.79 -19.62
CA LYS A 30 -31.14 16.15 -18.27
C LYS A 30 -32.53 15.92 -17.63
N LEU A 31 -32.89 14.64 -17.47
CA LEU A 31 -33.40 14.04 -16.22
C LEU A 31 -32.50 12.81 -16.00
N CYS A 32 -31.41 12.97 -15.25
CA CYS A 32 -30.47 11.88 -14.97
C CYS A 32 -30.98 11.06 -13.79
N GLU A 33 -31.73 10.01 -14.08
CA GLU A 33 -31.99 8.93 -13.15
C GLU A 33 -30.89 7.87 -13.33
N ASN A 34 -30.31 7.37 -12.25
CA ASN A 34 -29.54 6.13 -12.32
C ASN A 34 -30.51 4.93 -12.37
N ALA A 35 -30.02 3.73 -12.67
CA ALA A 35 -30.80 2.50 -12.83
C ALA A 35 -31.59 2.03 -11.57
N ARG A 36 -31.74 2.89 -10.55
CA ARG A 36 -32.51 2.68 -9.32
C ARG A 36 -33.48 3.84 -8.98
N GLY A 37 -33.68 4.82 -9.87
CA GLY A 37 -34.76 5.82 -9.75
C GLY A 37 -34.58 6.91 -8.68
N LEU A 38 -33.35 7.37 -8.40
CA LEU A 38 -33.10 8.48 -7.47
C LEU A 38 -32.69 9.79 -8.19
N LYS A 39 -33.35 10.90 -7.83
CA LYS A 39 -33.13 12.26 -8.38
C LYS A 39 -31.93 12.97 -7.71
N ILE A 40 -31.06 13.60 -8.52
CA ILE A 40 -29.92 14.41 -8.05
C ILE A 40 -30.22 15.90 -8.30
N HIS A 41 -30.25 16.73 -7.26
CA HIS A 41 -30.33 18.19 -7.40
C HIS A 41 -28.93 18.82 -7.48
N GLN A 42 -28.80 19.83 -8.34
CA GLN A 42 -27.55 20.40 -8.87
C GLN A 42 -26.91 21.49 -8.00
N SER A 43 -25.59 21.69 -8.19
CA SER A 43 -25.04 23.04 -8.30
C SER A 43 -24.01 23.15 -9.43
N LYS A 44 -24.37 23.97 -10.44
CA LYS A 44 -23.54 24.68 -11.45
C LYS A 44 -22.95 23.89 -12.64
N THR A 45 -23.66 23.87 -13.77
CA THR A 45 -23.28 24.52 -15.06
C THR A 45 -24.26 24.11 -16.20
N GLN A 46 -24.68 25.10 -17.00
CA GLN A 46 -25.73 25.06 -18.01
C GLN A 46 -25.30 24.40 -19.34
N CYS A 47 -26.28 23.87 -20.08
CA CYS A 47 -26.16 23.34 -21.43
C CYS A 47 -26.52 24.42 -22.46
N GLY A 48 -25.82 24.47 -23.60
CA GLY A 48 -26.13 25.31 -24.77
C GLY A 48 -25.53 24.68 -26.04
N GLU A 49 -26.35 24.60 -27.09
CA GLU A 49 -26.24 23.81 -28.32
C GLU A 49 -25.46 24.49 -29.48
N GLY A 50 -25.17 23.74 -30.58
CA GLY A 50 -25.00 24.36 -31.91
C GLY A 50 -24.25 23.61 -33.04
N LYS A 51 -24.88 22.58 -33.64
CA LYS A 51 -24.93 22.12 -35.06
C LYS A 51 -23.76 22.30 -36.08
N LYS A 52 -23.42 21.19 -36.78
CA LYS A 52 -23.53 20.89 -38.25
C LYS A 52 -22.48 19.82 -38.66
N GLN A 53 -22.65 18.90 -39.62
CA GLN A 53 -23.75 18.27 -40.36
C GLN A 53 -23.03 17.18 -41.20
N MET A 54 -23.46 15.92 -41.08
CA MET A 54 -22.89 14.79 -41.81
C MET A 54 -23.87 14.43 -42.93
N GLN A 55 -23.43 14.52 -44.19
CA GLN A 55 -24.11 13.95 -45.34
C GLN A 55 -23.08 13.74 -46.46
N SER A 56 -23.18 12.57 -47.11
CA SER A 56 -22.35 12.06 -48.21
C SER A 56 -20.97 11.59 -47.75
N ILE A 57 -20.55 10.35 -47.95
CA ILE A 57 -20.54 9.61 -49.22
C ILE A 57 -20.72 8.11 -48.95
N VAL A 58 -21.71 7.53 -49.64
CA VAL A 58 -21.76 6.13 -50.06
C VAL A 58 -20.80 6.02 -51.24
N GLU A 59 -19.75 5.20 -51.08
CA GLU A 59 -18.55 4.95 -51.93
C GLU A 59 -17.36 5.06 -50.95
N THR A 60 -16.88 3.99 -50.32
CA THR A 60 -16.01 2.98 -50.91
C THR A 60 -16.05 1.71 -50.03
N LEU A 61 -16.97 0.80 -50.34
CA LEU A 61 -16.91 -0.61 -49.91
C LEU A 61 -16.84 -1.50 -51.17
N SER A 62 -15.86 -1.17 -52.01
CA SER A 62 -15.43 -1.96 -53.15
C SER A 62 -13.91 -1.97 -53.16
N GLU A 63 -13.32 -2.74 -52.25
CA GLU A 63 -11.99 -3.34 -52.36
C GLU A 63 -11.72 -4.13 -51.09
N MET A 64 -11.96 -5.44 -51.17
CA MET A 64 -11.29 -6.55 -50.49
C MET A 64 -12.21 -7.77 -50.60
N GLN A 65 -12.44 -8.19 -51.84
CA GLN A 65 -12.84 -9.56 -52.16
C GLN A 65 -11.64 -10.47 -51.85
N GLU A 66 -11.89 -11.47 -51.02
CA GLU A 66 -11.13 -12.72 -51.00
C GLU A 66 -11.37 -13.46 -52.32
N ASP A 67 -10.31 -13.80 -53.03
CA ASP A 67 -10.35 -14.87 -54.03
C ASP A 67 -10.48 -16.21 -53.28
N SER A 68 -11.67 -16.81 -53.40
CA SER A 68 -11.83 -18.25 -53.33
C SER A 68 -12.45 -18.74 -54.64
N SER A 69 -11.77 -19.67 -55.29
CA SER A 69 -12.27 -20.48 -56.40
C SER A 69 -11.33 -21.70 -56.46
N GLN A 70 -11.77 -22.95 -56.57
CA GLN A 70 -13.05 -23.54 -56.97
C GLN A 70 -13.09 -24.97 -56.40
N GLU A 71 -14.25 -25.39 -55.89
CA GLU A 71 -14.68 -26.79 -55.95
C GLU A 71 -15.95 -26.86 -56.81
N ALA A 72 -16.03 -27.91 -57.63
CA ALA A 72 -17.22 -28.34 -58.37
C ALA A 72 -17.21 -29.89 -58.41
N PRO A 73 -18.34 -30.59 -58.70
CA PRO A 73 -19.17 -31.16 -57.64
C PRO A 73 -19.55 -32.66 -57.83
N HIS A 74 -20.16 -33.23 -56.78
CA HIS A 74 -20.97 -34.48 -56.71
C HIS A 74 -20.31 -35.86 -56.92
N SER A 75 -20.37 -36.75 -55.93
CA SER A 75 -21.44 -37.77 -55.78
C SER A 75 -21.09 -38.81 -54.71
N THR A 76 -22.12 -39.47 -54.20
CA THR A 76 -22.16 -40.52 -53.18
C THR A 76 -21.51 -41.83 -53.62
N GLY A 77 -20.75 -42.50 -52.74
CA GLY A 77 -20.34 -43.89 -52.92
C GLY A 77 -19.50 -44.43 -51.76
N ASP A 78 -19.97 -45.53 -51.18
CA ASP A 78 -19.30 -46.35 -50.15
C ASP A 78 -17.88 -46.82 -50.55
N LEU A 79 -17.10 -47.23 -49.54
CA LEU A 79 -16.29 -48.46 -49.48
C LEU A 79 -14.91 -48.28 -48.82
N SER A 80 -14.50 -49.34 -48.15
CA SER A 80 -13.38 -49.45 -47.20
C SER A 80 -12.00 -49.66 -47.84
N ALA A 81 -10.95 -49.27 -47.08
CA ALA A 81 -9.53 -49.70 -47.11
C ALA A 81 -8.71 -49.34 -48.38
N PRO A 82 -7.35 -49.35 -48.41
CA PRO A 82 -6.35 -49.87 -47.46
C PRO A 82 -5.10 -48.97 -47.23
N ALA A 83 -4.16 -49.37 -46.36
CA ALA A 83 -2.74 -48.97 -46.46
C ALA A 83 -2.05 -49.84 -47.54
N PRO A 84 -0.80 -49.63 -48.04
CA PRO A 84 0.24 -48.59 -47.83
C PRO A 84 0.88 -48.08 -49.16
N SER A 85 1.85 -47.14 -49.12
CA SER A 85 3.17 -47.26 -49.80
C SER A 85 4.02 -45.97 -49.73
N GLN A 86 5.33 -46.17 -49.61
CA GLN A 86 6.38 -45.15 -49.51
C GLN A 86 6.52 -44.28 -50.77
N SER A 87 6.82 -43.00 -50.57
CA SER A 87 7.98 -42.25 -51.10
C SER A 87 7.59 -40.84 -51.50
N HIS A 88 7.91 -39.84 -50.67
CA HIS A 88 8.29 -38.51 -51.15
C HIS A 88 9.25 -37.85 -50.17
N ARG A 89 10.35 -37.36 -50.74
CA ARG A 89 11.56 -36.83 -50.11
C ARG A 89 11.23 -35.70 -49.12
N ARG A 90 11.78 -35.79 -47.91
CA ARG A 90 11.91 -34.66 -46.99
C ARG A 90 13.17 -33.90 -47.36
N ASP A 91 13.02 -32.72 -47.95
CA ASP A 91 14.09 -31.72 -47.87
C ASP A 91 14.15 -31.20 -46.43
N SER A 92 15.13 -31.73 -45.69
CA SER A 92 15.46 -31.31 -44.32
C SER A 92 16.51 -30.21 -44.39
N PRO A 93 16.30 -29.02 -43.79
CA PRO A 93 17.38 -28.06 -43.61
C PRO A 93 18.31 -28.57 -42.49
N ASN A 94 19.62 -28.45 -42.70
CA ASN A 94 20.77 -28.79 -41.83
C ASN A 94 20.65 -28.34 -40.34
N THR A 95 19.70 -28.87 -39.57
CA THR A 95 19.41 -28.45 -38.18
C THR A 95 20.06 -29.35 -37.12
N THR A 96 20.59 -30.52 -37.50
CA THR A 96 21.20 -31.50 -36.59
C THR A 96 22.63 -31.13 -36.14
N SER A 97 23.41 -30.47 -36.99
CA SER A 97 24.80 -30.08 -36.69
C SER A 97 24.90 -28.93 -35.68
N ASP A 98 24.15 -27.83 -35.90
CA ASP A 98 24.17 -26.66 -35.03
C ASP A 98 23.59 -26.96 -33.63
N THR A 99 22.61 -27.86 -33.55
CA THR A 99 22.01 -28.28 -32.27
C THR A 99 22.93 -29.17 -31.45
N GLN A 100 23.79 -29.99 -32.07
CA GLN A 100 24.83 -30.74 -31.38
C GLN A 100 25.95 -29.83 -30.88
N LEU A 101 26.44 -28.90 -31.71
CA LEU A 101 27.51 -27.98 -31.35
C LEU A 101 27.16 -27.11 -30.13
N MET A 102 25.94 -26.56 -30.09
CA MET A 102 25.50 -25.76 -28.96
C MET A 102 25.32 -26.60 -27.68
N LYS A 103 24.79 -27.83 -27.80
CA LYS A 103 24.71 -28.78 -26.68
C LYS A 103 26.09 -29.14 -26.14
N GLU A 104 27.10 -29.31 -26.99
CA GLU A 104 28.48 -29.52 -26.56
C GLU A 104 29.07 -28.29 -25.87
N LYS A 105 28.87 -27.08 -26.41
CA LYS A 105 29.32 -25.84 -25.76
C LYS A 105 28.72 -25.68 -24.36
N ILE A 106 27.44 -26.03 -24.20
CA ILE A 106 26.74 -26.03 -22.91
C ILE A 106 27.20 -27.17 -22.01
N SER A 107 27.45 -28.37 -22.54
CA SER A 107 27.92 -29.50 -21.72
C SER A 107 29.32 -29.24 -21.14
N ARG A 108 30.17 -28.50 -21.85
CA ARG A 108 31.52 -28.10 -21.39
C ARG A 108 31.50 -26.99 -20.33
N THR A 109 30.35 -26.41 -19.99
CA THR A 109 30.22 -25.38 -18.94
C THR A 109 29.67 -25.92 -17.62
N ALA A 110 29.28 -27.20 -17.55
CA ALA A 110 28.67 -27.77 -16.35
C ALA A 110 29.74 -28.06 -15.29
N GLU A 111 29.92 -27.15 -14.34
CA GLU A 111 30.72 -27.37 -13.14
C GLU A 111 29.88 -28.05 -12.06
N THR A 112 30.45 -29.04 -11.37
CA THR A 112 29.76 -29.71 -10.25
C THR A 112 29.53 -28.71 -9.11
N PRO A 113 28.32 -28.66 -8.51
CA PRO A 113 28.02 -27.71 -7.45
C PRO A 113 28.85 -28.00 -6.19
N GLU A 114 29.39 -26.94 -5.57
CA GLU A 114 30.02 -27.00 -4.24
C GLU A 114 28.96 -27.31 -3.17
N GLU A 115 27.77 -26.70 -3.29
CA GLU A 115 26.60 -26.96 -2.42
C GLU A 115 25.36 -27.26 -3.27
N GLY A 116 24.70 -28.39 -3.01
CA GLY A 116 23.42 -28.71 -3.64
C GLY A 116 22.29 -27.75 -3.24
N LEU A 117 21.21 -27.72 -4.02
CA LEU A 117 20.01 -26.94 -3.69
C LEU A 117 19.45 -27.38 -2.33
N ASP A 118 19.18 -26.40 -1.45
CA ASP A 118 18.49 -26.66 -0.19
C ASP A 118 17.08 -27.24 -0.43
N THR A 119 16.94 -28.54 -0.20
CA THR A 119 15.69 -29.30 -0.33
C THR A 119 14.87 -29.33 0.95
N SER A 120 15.35 -28.72 2.04
CA SER A 120 14.62 -28.68 3.31
C SER A 120 13.26 -28.02 3.14
N GLU A 121 12.29 -28.45 3.94
CA GLU A 121 10.94 -27.92 3.90
C GLU A 121 10.90 -26.41 4.25
N PRO A 122 9.91 -25.66 3.74
CA PRO A 122 9.74 -24.26 4.08
C PRO A 122 9.57 -24.07 5.59
N THR A 123 10.46 -23.27 6.20
CA THR A 123 10.34 -22.94 7.62
C THR A 123 9.21 -21.95 7.86
N TRP A 124 8.71 -21.90 9.09
CA TRP A 124 7.68 -20.93 9.47
C TRP A 124 8.13 -19.48 9.27
N ARG A 125 9.37 -19.17 9.65
CA ARG A 125 9.95 -17.83 9.53
C ARG A 125 10.04 -17.39 8.08
N GLU A 126 10.50 -18.27 7.17
CA GLU A 126 10.57 -17.94 5.74
C GLU A 126 9.21 -17.56 5.16
N VAL A 127 8.17 -18.34 5.46
CA VAL A 127 6.82 -18.08 4.99
C VAL A 127 6.26 -16.79 5.60
N GLN A 128 6.49 -16.56 6.90
CA GLN A 128 6.07 -15.36 7.60
C GLN A 128 6.73 -14.11 7.00
N ASP A 129 8.05 -14.15 6.78
CA ASP A 129 8.82 -13.04 6.20
C ASP A 129 8.34 -12.67 4.80
N ILE A 130 8.08 -13.67 3.95
CA ILE A 130 7.57 -13.46 2.59
C ILE A 130 6.22 -12.76 2.64
N VAL A 131 5.31 -13.23 3.50
CA VAL A 131 3.97 -12.64 3.64
C VAL A 131 4.06 -11.23 4.18
N GLN A 132 4.90 -10.96 5.18
CA GLN A 132 5.02 -9.62 5.76
C GLN A 132 5.64 -8.61 4.79
N LYS A 133 6.66 -9.02 4.03
CA LYS A 133 7.30 -8.17 2.99
C LYS A 133 6.39 -7.90 1.80
N ALA A 134 5.43 -8.78 1.49
CA ALA A 134 4.52 -8.60 0.37
C ALA A 134 3.64 -7.35 0.54
N ARG A 135 3.31 -6.65 -0.55
CA ARG A 135 2.44 -5.45 -0.49
C ARG A 135 1.01 -5.83 -0.16
N SER A 136 0.43 -5.22 0.87
CA SER A 136 -0.95 -5.51 1.32
C SER A 136 -2.01 -5.15 0.27
N ALA A 137 -1.71 -4.21 -0.63
CA ALA A 137 -2.58 -3.78 -1.74
C ALA A 137 -2.38 -4.60 -3.03
N SER A 138 -1.54 -5.64 -3.02
CA SER A 138 -1.37 -6.50 -4.19
C SER A 138 -2.68 -7.22 -4.52
N ALA A 139 -3.08 -7.16 -5.79
CA ALA A 139 -4.30 -7.80 -6.27
C ALA A 139 -4.25 -9.33 -6.05
N PRO A 140 -5.36 -9.93 -5.59
CA PRO A 140 -5.48 -11.38 -5.47
C PRO A 140 -5.59 -12.04 -6.86
N GLY A 141 -5.37 -13.35 -6.91
CA GLY A 141 -5.69 -14.15 -8.09
C GLY A 141 -7.18 -14.50 -8.17
N PRO A 142 -7.57 -15.46 -9.02
CA PRO A 142 -8.96 -15.82 -9.28
C PRO A 142 -9.76 -16.28 -8.04
N ASN A 143 -9.10 -16.73 -6.98
CA ASN A 143 -9.75 -17.12 -5.72
C ASN A 143 -10.13 -15.92 -4.83
N GLY A 144 -9.71 -14.70 -5.17
CA GLY A 144 -10.07 -13.48 -4.44
C GLY A 144 -9.40 -13.31 -3.07
N ILE A 145 -8.44 -14.16 -2.68
CA ILE A 145 -7.80 -14.10 -1.35
C ILE A 145 -6.55 -13.20 -1.39
N PRO A 146 -6.55 -12.02 -0.73
CA PRO A 146 -5.40 -11.12 -0.74
C PRO A 146 -4.37 -11.44 0.37
N TYR A 147 -3.15 -10.91 0.23
CA TYR A 147 -2.12 -10.97 1.29
C TYR A 147 -2.60 -10.43 2.64
N LYS A 148 -3.57 -9.50 2.65
CA LYS A 148 -4.16 -8.93 3.87
C LYS A 148 -4.73 -10.00 4.79
N VAL A 149 -5.32 -11.07 4.25
CA VAL A 149 -5.86 -12.19 5.03
C VAL A 149 -4.73 -12.91 5.75
N TYR A 150 -3.67 -13.29 5.04
CA TYR A 150 -2.52 -13.98 5.64
C TYR A 150 -1.73 -13.13 6.63
N LYS A 151 -1.71 -11.81 6.43
CA LYS A 151 -1.07 -10.87 7.37
C LYS A 151 -1.87 -10.67 8.66
N ARG A 152 -3.20 -10.63 8.57
CA ARG A 152 -4.11 -10.32 9.70
C ARG A 152 -4.64 -11.56 10.41
N CYS A 153 -4.49 -12.74 9.82
CA CYS A 153 -4.99 -13.99 10.40
C CYS A 153 -3.83 -15.01 10.55
N PRO A 154 -3.03 -14.93 11.63
CA PRO A 154 -1.88 -15.80 11.85
C PRO A 154 -2.22 -17.30 11.84
N MET A 155 -3.40 -17.66 12.35
CA MET A 155 -3.87 -19.06 12.36
C MET A 155 -4.12 -19.60 10.94
N ILE A 156 -4.61 -18.76 10.02
CA ILE A 156 -4.80 -19.14 8.61
C ILE A 156 -3.44 -19.28 7.94
N LEU A 157 -2.51 -18.35 8.18
CA LEU A 157 -1.15 -18.45 7.67
C LEU A 157 -0.45 -19.72 8.21
N ARG A 158 -0.67 -20.09 9.47
CA ARG A 158 -0.14 -21.31 10.08
C ARG A 158 -0.70 -22.57 9.40
N ARG A 159 -1.98 -22.58 9.04
CA ARG A 159 -2.59 -23.67 8.26
C ARG A 159 -2.03 -23.72 6.84
N LEU A 160 -1.89 -22.57 6.17
CA LEU A 160 -1.26 -22.49 4.86
C LEU A 160 0.16 -23.06 4.90
N TRP A 161 0.99 -22.65 5.86
CA TRP A 161 2.35 -23.18 6.03
C TRP A 161 2.38 -24.71 6.14
N LYS A 162 1.48 -25.32 6.93
CA LYS A 162 1.37 -26.79 7.02
C LYS A 162 1.03 -27.43 5.66
N LEU A 163 0.17 -26.79 4.87
CA LEU A 163 -0.16 -27.25 3.50
C LEU A 163 1.02 -27.09 2.56
N LEU A 164 1.75 -25.98 2.61
CA LEU A 164 2.93 -25.74 1.78
C LEU A 164 4.01 -26.81 2.01
N ARG A 165 4.23 -27.23 3.27
CA ARG A 165 5.15 -28.33 3.60
C ARG A 165 4.73 -29.66 2.98
N ARG A 166 3.43 -29.98 3.01
CA ARG A 166 2.89 -31.19 2.36
C ARG A 166 3.02 -31.15 0.84
N ILE A 167 2.82 -29.99 0.23
CA ILE A 167 3.01 -29.79 -1.22
C ILE A 167 4.50 -29.95 -1.56
N TRP A 168 5.40 -29.39 -0.75
CA TRP A 168 6.85 -29.47 -0.93
C TRP A 168 7.35 -30.92 -0.92
N THR A 169 6.93 -31.71 0.06
CA THR A 169 7.34 -33.12 0.19
C THR A 169 6.76 -34.02 -0.89
N LYS A 170 5.49 -33.84 -1.24
CA LYS A 170 4.83 -34.67 -2.25
C LYS A 170 5.18 -34.27 -3.69
N GLY A 171 5.61 -33.04 -3.92
CA GLY A 171 5.85 -32.50 -5.27
C GLY A 171 4.58 -32.27 -6.10
N ILE A 172 3.39 -32.34 -5.48
CA ILE A 172 2.10 -32.21 -6.16
C ILE A 172 1.48 -30.85 -5.84
N ILE A 173 1.36 -30.00 -6.86
CA ILE A 173 0.76 -28.67 -6.75
C ILE A 173 -0.76 -28.70 -7.05
N PRO A 174 -1.56 -27.85 -6.37
CA PRO A 174 -3.00 -27.75 -6.65
C PRO A 174 -3.29 -27.25 -8.07
N ALA A 175 -4.32 -27.82 -8.71
CA ALA A 175 -4.77 -27.36 -10.04
C ALA A 175 -5.22 -25.89 -10.05
N SER A 176 -5.72 -25.38 -8.92
CA SER A 176 -6.10 -23.97 -8.78
C SER A 176 -4.92 -23.01 -8.89
N TRP A 177 -3.69 -23.46 -8.63
CA TRP A 177 -2.49 -22.64 -8.78
C TRP A 177 -2.06 -22.52 -10.24
N LYS A 178 -2.50 -23.44 -11.10
CA LYS A 178 -2.24 -23.42 -12.54
C LYS A 178 -3.24 -22.55 -13.32
N ARG A 179 -3.98 -21.67 -12.63
CA ARG A 179 -4.99 -20.78 -13.24
C ARG A 179 -4.69 -19.34 -12.84
N ALA A 180 -4.69 -18.42 -13.80
CA ALA A 180 -4.50 -17.00 -13.54
C ALA A 180 -5.40 -16.12 -14.40
N GLU A 181 -5.72 -14.93 -13.88
CA GLU A 181 -6.41 -13.87 -14.62
C GLU A 181 -5.38 -12.93 -15.25
N GLY A 182 -5.39 -12.84 -16.58
CA GLY A 182 -4.57 -11.93 -17.36
C GLY A 182 -5.19 -10.54 -17.40
N CYS A 183 -4.41 -9.52 -17.02
CA CYS A 183 -4.78 -8.12 -17.18
C CYS A 183 -3.80 -7.39 -18.09
N PHE A 184 -4.31 -6.44 -18.87
CA PHE A 184 -3.50 -5.59 -19.75
C PHE A 184 -3.15 -4.29 -19.04
N VAL A 185 -1.87 -3.96 -19.00
CA VAL A 185 -1.35 -2.70 -18.45
C VAL A 185 -0.66 -1.92 -19.55
N HIS A 186 -1.05 -0.66 -19.75
CA HIS A 186 -0.45 0.24 -20.73
C HIS A 186 1.07 0.39 -20.52
N LYS A 187 1.86 0.25 -21.59
CA LYS A 187 3.30 0.60 -21.57
C LYS A 187 3.50 2.10 -21.70
N GLU A 188 2.64 2.77 -22.47
CA GLU A 188 2.71 4.18 -22.81
C GLU A 188 1.32 4.81 -22.63
N MET A 189 1.27 6.12 -22.29
CA MET A 189 -0.01 6.84 -22.30
C MET A 189 -0.54 6.87 -23.73
N ASP A 190 -1.85 6.68 -23.92
CA ASP A 190 -2.52 6.64 -25.24
C ASP A 190 -2.18 5.41 -26.10
N SER A 191 -2.09 4.22 -25.49
CA SER A 191 -1.92 2.96 -26.24
C SER A 191 -3.21 2.58 -27.00
N SER A 192 -3.09 2.31 -28.29
CA SER A 192 -4.19 1.85 -29.16
C SER A 192 -4.01 0.42 -29.65
N ASP A 193 -2.78 -0.07 -29.76
CA ASP A 193 -2.45 -1.43 -30.23
C ASP A 193 -2.11 -2.38 -29.06
N ILE A 194 -2.52 -3.65 -29.15
CA ILE A 194 -2.26 -4.69 -28.15
C ILE A 194 -0.76 -4.87 -27.87
N SER A 195 0.10 -4.59 -28.87
CA SER A 195 1.56 -4.65 -28.73
C SER A 195 2.11 -3.62 -27.72
N GLN A 196 1.36 -2.54 -27.47
CA GLN A 196 1.68 -1.48 -26.51
C GLN A 196 1.17 -1.80 -25.09
N PHE A 197 0.49 -2.94 -24.89
CA PHE A 197 0.12 -3.41 -23.57
C PHE A 197 1.11 -4.46 -23.05
N ARG A 198 1.23 -4.52 -21.73
CA ARG A 198 1.92 -5.59 -21.00
C ARG A 198 0.87 -6.46 -20.34
N THR A 199 0.90 -7.74 -20.66
CA THR A 199 0.10 -8.75 -19.96
C THR A 199 0.70 -9.02 -18.59
N ILE A 200 -0.11 -8.93 -17.53
CA ILE A 200 0.24 -9.34 -16.16
C ILE A 200 -0.73 -10.44 -15.74
N SER A 201 -0.20 -11.50 -15.14
CA SER A 201 -1.00 -12.62 -14.64
C SER A 201 -1.24 -12.48 -13.14
N LEU A 202 -2.51 -12.33 -12.75
CA LEU A 202 -2.95 -12.31 -11.36
C LEU A 202 -3.02 -13.75 -10.83
N LEU A 203 -2.02 -14.09 -10.02
CA LEU A 203 -1.86 -15.41 -9.42
C LEU A 203 -2.43 -15.47 -8.00
N SER A 204 -2.85 -16.67 -7.58
CA SER A 204 -3.22 -16.94 -6.20
C SER A 204 -2.07 -16.62 -5.24
N VAL A 205 -2.40 -16.10 -4.06
CA VAL A 205 -1.39 -15.64 -3.10
C VAL A 205 -0.60 -16.81 -2.53
N GLU A 206 -1.27 -17.94 -2.32
CA GLU A 206 -0.70 -19.20 -1.85
C GLU A 206 0.40 -19.70 -2.78
N CYS A 207 0.14 -19.68 -4.09
CA CYS A 207 1.09 -20.02 -5.14
C CYS A 207 2.30 -19.08 -5.09
N LYS A 208 2.06 -17.76 -5.01
CA LYS A 208 3.13 -16.76 -4.93
C LYS A 208 4.01 -16.96 -3.69
N VAL A 209 3.43 -17.29 -2.53
CA VAL A 209 4.18 -17.56 -1.30
C VAL A 209 5.06 -18.81 -1.46
N PHE A 210 4.51 -19.91 -1.95
CA PHE A 210 5.25 -21.14 -2.19
C PHE A 210 6.45 -20.92 -3.13
N PHE A 211 6.19 -20.34 -4.31
CA PHE A 211 7.22 -20.10 -5.30
C PHE A 211 8.22 -19.02 -4.88
N SER A 212 7.85 -18.11 -3.97
CA SER A 212 8.82 -17.16 -3.39
C SER A 212 9.86 -17.85 -2.51
N VAL A 213 9.45 -18.86 -1.73
CA VAL A 213 10.39 -19.67 -0.94
C VAL A 213 11.32 -20.42 -1.89
N LEU A 214 10.75 -21.12 -2.87
CA LEU A 214 11.53 -21.90 -3.83
C LEU A 214 12.50 -21.02 -4.64
N ALA A 215 12.02 -19.87 -5.14
CA ALA A 215 12.85 -18.92 -5.87
C ALA A 215 14.02 -18.43 -5.03
N LYS A 216 13.79 -18.10 -3.75
CA LYS A 216 14.86 -17.67 -2.84
C LYS A 216 15.92 -18.76 -2.68
N LYS A 217 15.53 -20.02 -2.45
CA LYS A 217 16.46 -21.14 -2.32
C LYS A 217 17.25 -21.38 -3.61
N MET A 218 16.58 -21.34 -4.76
CA MET A 218 17.23 -21.46 -6.07
C MET A 218 18.21 -20.32 -6.33
N THR A 219 17.84 -19.08 -6.06
CA THR A 219 18.76 -17.93 -6.21
C THR A 219 19.97 -18.06 -5.30
N THR A 220 19.80 -18.49 -4.05
CA THR A 220 20.94 -18.74 -3.15
C THR A 220 21.86 -19.83 -3.69
N CYS A 221 21.31 -20.93 -4.19
CA CYS A 221 22.09 -22.01 -4.83
C CYS A 221 22.88 -21.49 -6.05
N MET A 222 22.25 -20.71 -6.93
CA MET A 222 22.89 -20.16 -8.13
C MET A 222 24.03 -19.19 -7.79
N VAL A 223 23.86 -18.35 -6.77
CA VAL A 223 24.87 -17.35 -6.36
C VAL A 223 26.02 -17.99 -5.59
N LYS A 224 25.74 -18.91 -4.66
CA LYS A 224 26.78 -19.58 -3.86
C LYS A 224 27.72 -20.41 -4.73
N ASN A 225 27.17 -21.19 -5.67
CA ASN A 225 27.95 -22.01 -6.60
C ASN A 225 28.58 -21.19 -7.74
N LYS A 226 28.47 -19.86 -7.73
CA LYS A 226 28.98 -18.96 -8.77
C LYS A 226 28.50 -19.29 -10.20
N PHE A 227 27.38 -20.01 -10.32
CA PHE A 227 26.78 -20.33 -11.62
C PHE A 227 26.30 -19.08 -12.36
N VAL A 228 25.89 -18.04 -11.63
CA VAL A 228 25.58 -16.73 -12.21
C VAL A 228 26.68 -15.74 -11.83
N ASP A 229 27.40 -15.25 -12.83
CA ASP A 229 28.35 -14.16 -12.63
C ASP A 229 27.59 -12.85 -12.38
N THR A 230 27.59 -12.42 -11.13
CA THR A 230 27.01 -11.14 -10.69
C THR A 230 27.68 -9.92 -11.32
N SER A 231 28.87 -10.04 -11.93
CA SER A 231 29.51 -8.98 -12.70
C SER A 231 28.82 -8.73 -14.05
N VAL A 232 28.19 -9.78 -14.60
CA VAL A 232 27.52 -9.83 -15.90
C VAL A 232 26.01 -9.66 -15.73
N GLN A 233 25.35 -10.53 -14.97
CA GLN A 233 23.90 -10.51 -14.77
C GLN A 233 23.57 -9.91 -13.41
N LYS A 234 22.86 -8.77 -13.42
CA LYS A 234 22.40 -8.10 -12.19
C LYS A 234 20.88 -7.95 -12.11
N GLY A 235 20.15 -8.35 -13.16
CA GLY A 235 18.70 -8.37 -13.16
C GLY A 235 18.16 -9.58 -12.40
N GLY A 236 17.27 -9.36 -11.44
CA GLY A 236 16.59 -10.46 -10.73
C GLY A 236 17.39 -11.11 -9.60
N ILE A 237 18.61 -10.66 -9.35
CA ILE A 237 19.46 -11.15 -8.26
C ILE A 237 19.44 -10.12 -7.12
N PRO A 238 19.15 -10.53 -5.87
CA PRO A 238 19.12 -9.62 -4.73
C PRO A 238 20.53 -9.16 -4.36
N GLY A 239 20.65 -7.95 -3.79
CA GLY A 239 21.89 -7.46 -3.16
C GLY A 239 22.71 -6.46 -3.98
N PHE A 240 22.35 -6.19 -5.24
CA PHE A 240 23.12 -5.33 -6.15
C PHE A 240 22.32 -4.16 -6.69
N SER A 241 22.98 -3.02 -6.89
CA SER A 241 22.37 -1.86 -7.56
C SER A 241 22.63 -1.93 -9.07
N GLY A 242 22.07 -2.95 -9.71
CA GLY A 242 22.39 -3.33 -11.09
C GLY A 242 22.30 -2.18 -12.10
N CYS A 243 21.24 -1.37 -12.04
CA CYS A 243 21.06 -0.24 -12.94
C CYS A 243 22.17 0.82 -12.80
N LEU A 244 22.52 1.20 -11.57
CA LEU A 244 23.55 2.21 -11.32
C LEU A 244 24.94 1.72 -11.68
N GLU A 245 25.25 0.46 -11.36
CA GLU A 245 26.56 -0.12 -11.64
C GLU A 245 26.78 -0.31 -13.15
N HIS A 246 25.81 -0.89 -13.88
CA HIS A 246 25.92 -1.06 -15.34
C HIS A 246 26.01 0.28 -16.07
N THR A 247 25.14 1.23 -15.73
CA THR A 247 25.19 2.55 -16.37
C THR A 247 26.44 3.33 -15.98
N GLY A 248 26.92 3.22 -14.74
CA GLY A 248 28.14 3.84 -14.25
C GLY A 248 29.38 3.37 -15.02
N ILE A 249 29.54 2.06 -15.17
CA ILE A 249 30.66 1.47 -15.92
C ILE A 249 30.60 1.89 -17.39
N LEU A 250 29.43 1.86 -18.03
CA LEU A 250 29.26 2.33 -19.41
C LEU A 250 29.66 3.80 -19.58
N ASN A 251 29.33 4.65 -18.61
CA ASN A 251 29.75 6.07 -18.67
C ASN A 251 31.25 6.22 -18.55
N GLN A 252 31.86 5.45 -17.65
CA GLN A 252 33.30 5.49 -17.44
C GLN A 252 34.01 5.09 -18.73
N LEU A 253 33.64 3.95 -19.34
CA LEU A 253 34.18 3.48 -20.62
C LEU A 253 33.98 4.51 -21.74
N ASN A 254 32.80 5.13 -21.84
CA ASN A 254 32.55 6.18 -22.83
C ASN A 254 33.42 7.43 -22.60
N SER A 255 33.66 7.79 -21.34
CA SER A 255 34.43 8.97 -20.97
C SER A 255 35.93 8.77 -21.22
N GLU A 256 36.44 7.58 -20.87
CA GLU A 256 37.81 7.15 -21.17
C GLU A 256 38.04 7.11 -22.69
N ALA A 257 37.19 6.40 -23.44
CA ALA A 257 37.31 6.33 -24.91
C ALA A 257 37.34 7.72 -25.58
N LYS A 258 36.60 8.68 -25.03
CA LYS A 258 36.61 10.07 -25.51
C LYS A 258 37.87 10.83 -25.09
N GLY A 259 38.30 10.70 -23.84
CA GLY A 259 39.43 11.43 -23.26
C GLY A 259 40.78 10.96 -23.82
N SER A 260 41.02 9.65 -23.88
CA SER A 260 42.27 9.07 -24.38
C SER A 260 42.28 8.82 -25.89
N LYS A 261 41.26 9.29 -26.63
CA LYS A 261 41.07 9.00 -28.06
C LYS A 261 41.09 7.49 -28.33
N GLY A 262 40.53 6.70 -27.42
CA GLY A 262 40.43 5.25 -27.53
C GLY A 262 39.33 4.77 -28.49
N ASN A 263 39.25 3.45 -28.65
CA ASN A 263 38.21 2.78 -29.41
C ASN A 263 37.27 2.02 -28.47
N LEU A 264 35.96 2.13 -28.70
CA LEU A 264 34.93 1.43 -27.93
C LEU A 264 33.73 1.13 -28.82
N THR A 265 33.21 -0.09 -28.77
CA THR A 265 31.96 -0.47 -29.42
C THR A 265 30.98 -0.93 -28.36
N VAL A 266 29.81 -0.30 -28.33
CA VAL A 266 28.71 -0.62 -27.43
C VAL A 266 27.51 -1.05 -28.26
N VAL A 267 26.90 -2.18 -27.92
CA VAL A 267 25.68 -2.67 -28.59
C VAL A 267 24.64 -2.96 -27.54
N TRP A 268 23.45 -2.40 -27.69
CA TRP A 268 22.28 -2.70 -26.87
C TRP A 268 21.33 -3.57 -27.68
N LEU A 269 21.00 -4.74 -27.13
CA LEU A 269 20.10 -5.70 -27.74
C LEU A 269 18.80 -5.76 -26.95
N ASP A 270 17.68 -5.76 -27.68
CA ASP A 270 16.32 -5.92 -27.14
C ASP A 270 15.80 -7.29 -27.55
N LEU A 271 15.23 -8.05 -26.63
CA LEU A 271 14.69 -9.39 -26.91
C LEU A 271 13.18 -9.30 -27.23
N ALA A 272 12.75 -9.94 -28.32
CA ALA A 272 11.34 -9.94 -28.71
C ALA A 272 10.50 -10.77 -27.73
N TYR A 273 9.50 -10.13 -27.12
CA TYR A 273 8.55 -10.77 -26.18
C TYR A 273 9.24 -11.59 -25.07
N ALA A 274 10.33 -11.10 -24.49
CA ALA A 274 11.23 -11.84 -23.60
C ALA A 274 10.58 -12.95 -22.74
N TYR A 275 9.67 -12.61 -21.83
CA TYR A 275 9.02 -13.61 -20.96
C TYR A 275 8.12 -14.57 -21.75
N GLY A 276 7.39 -14.08 -22.74
CA GLY A 276 6.52 -14.90 -23.59
C GLY A 276 7.28 -15.77 -24.61
N SER A 277 8.55 -15.46 -24.89
CA SER A 277 9.33 -16.14 -25.92
C SER A 277 10.23 -17.26 -25.38
N ILE A 278 10.43 -17.38 -24.06
CA ILE A 278 11.20 -18.49 -23.48
C ILE A 278 10.43 -19.83 -23.62
N PRO A 279 10.98 -20.84 -24.31
CA PRO A 279 10.38 -22.17 -24.33
C PRO A 279 10.58 -22.90 -23.00
N HIS A 280 9.60 -23.72 -22.60
CA HIS A 280 9.73 -24.57 -21.40
C HIS A 280 10.88 -25.57 -21.53
N GLY A 281 11.19 -26.02 -22.75
CA GLY A 281 12.35 -26.86 -23.03
C GLY A 281 13.68 -26.22 -22.62
N LEU A 282 13.88 -24.91 -22.87
CA LEU A 282 15.08 -24.20 -22.44
C LEU A 282 15.19 -24.18 -20.91
N ILE A 283 14.08 -23.99 -20.21
CA ILE A 283 14.03 -23.96 -18.75
C ILE A 283 14.41 -25.34 -18.19
N ASN A 284 13.87 -26.42 -18.76
CA ASN A 284 14.21 -27.78 -18.36
C ASN A 284 15.71 -28.06 -18.56
N THR A 285 16.25 -27.72 -19.74
CA THR A 285 17.70 -27.84 -20.02
C THR A 285 18.54 -27.03 -19.04
N ALA A 286 18.14 -25.81 -18.71
CA ALA A 286 18.85 -24.99 -17.73
C ALA A 286 18.79 -25.60 -16.32
N MET A 287 17.63 -26.10 -15.88
CA MET A 287 17.50 -26.76 -14.58
C MET A 287 18.35 -28.03 -14.48
N GLU A 288 18.47 -28.79 -15.58
CA GLU A 288 19.37 -29.95 -15.67
C GLU A 288 20.83 -29.52 -15.59
N HIS A 289 21.20 -28.50 -16.36
CA HIS A 289 22.56 -27.97 -16.41
C HIS A 289 23.05 -27.48 -15.05
N TYR A 290 22.19 -26.80 -14.27
CA TYR A 290 22.53 -26.31 -12.93
C TYR A 290 22.18 -27.31 -11.82
N HIS A 291 22.04 -28.60 -12.14
CA HIS A 291 21.87 -29.70 -11.18
C HIS A 291 20.68 -29.52 -10.21
N ILE A 292 19.57 -28.93 -10.69
CA ILE A 292 18.37 -28.79 -9.87
C ILE A 292 17.75 -30.18 -9.60
N PRO A 293 17.43 -30.51 -8.33
CA PRO A 293 16.87 -31.80 -7.95
C PRO A 293 15.62 -32.18 -8.75
N TYR A 294 15.47 -33.48 -9.04
CA TYR A 294 14.38 -34.03 -9.84
C TYR A 294 12.99 -33.62 -9.34
N LEU A 295 12.76 -33.69 -8.02
CA LEU A 295 11.48 -33.30 -7.41
C LEU A 295 11.12 -31.84 -7.69
N THR A 296 12.09 -30.93 -7.53
CA THR A 296 11.93 -29.49 -7.79
C THR A 296 11.65 -29.23 -9.27
N ARG A 297 12.38 -29.91 -10.17
CA ARG A 297 12.13 -29.85 -11.62
C ARG A 297 10.70 -30.31 -11.92
N GLY A 298 10.27 -31.44 -11.36
CA GLY A 298 8.91 -31.98 -11.53
C GLY A 298 7.81 -30.99 -11.10
N ILE A 299 7.99 -30.29 -9.97
CA ILE A 299 7.06 -29.24 -9.52
C ILE A 299 6.95 -28.12 -10.57
N ILE A 300 8.09 -27.63 -11.08
CA ILE A 300 8.16 -26.52 -12.03
C ILE A 300 7.58 -26.93 -13.39
N THR A 301 7.97 -28.10 -13.92
CA THR A 301 7.46 -28.63 -15.19
C THR A 301 5.95 -28.89 -15.10
N SER A 302 5.46 -29.45 -13.99
CA SER A 302 4.03 -29.65 -13.76
C SER A 302 3.26 -28.32 -13.69
N TYR A 303 3.86 -27.28 -13.11
CA TYR A 303 3.25 -25.96 -13.01
C TYR A 303 3.03 -25.32 -14.37
N PHE A 304 4.07 -25.22 -15.19
CA PHE A 304 3.98 -24.57 -16.50
C PHE A 304 3.25 -25.44 -17.54
N GLY A 305 3.39 -26.77 -17.50
CA GLY A 305 2.77 -27.66 -18.49
C GLY A 305 1.24 -27.78 -18.38
N GLY A 306 0.62 -27.27 -17.31
CA GLY A 306 -0.84 -27.25 -17.16
C GLY A 306 -1.39 -25.85 -16.89
N PHE A 307 -0.62 -24.80 -17.19
CA PHE A 307 -0.95 -23.44 -16.84
C PHE A 307 -1.97 -22.83 -17.82
N LYS A 308 -3.07 -22.30 -17.28
CA LYS A 308 -4.15 -21.67 -18.04
C LYS A 308 -4.35 -20.21 -17.66
N LEU A 309 -4.61 -19.38 -18.66
CA LEU A 309 -4.86 -17.94 -18.55
C LEU A 309 -6.22 -17.60 -19.17
N TRP A 310 -6.92 -16.64 -18.58
CA TRP A 310 -8.09 -16.02 -19.21
C TRP A 310 -7.98 -14.51 -19.04
N PHE A 311 -8.56 -13.74 -19.96
CA PHE A 311 -8.50 -12.28 -19.94
C PHE A 311 -9.88 -11.70 -19.73
N LYS A 312 -9.95 -10.65 -18.91
CA LYS A 312 -11.19 -9.94 -18.62
C LYS A 312 -11.06 -8.47 -19.02
N THR A 313 -11.97 -8.00 -19.85
CA THR A 313 -12.19 -6.58 -20.15
C THR A 313 -13.52 -6.13 -19.52
N ALA A 314 -13.88 -4.85 -19.65
CA ALA A 314 -15.15 -4.33 -19.13
C ALA A 314 -16.38 -5.00 -19.77
N HIS A 315 -16.24 -5.49 -21.00
CA HIS A 315 -17.36 -5.98 -21.82
C HIS A 315 -17.26 -7.47 -22.18
N PHE A 316 -16.06 -8.07 -22.06
CA PHE A 316 -15.82 -9.43 -22.54
C PHE A 316 -14.86 -10.19 -21.63
N THR A 317 -15.05 -11.51 -21.55
CA THR A 317 -14.10 -12.42 -20.88
C THR A 317 -13.78 -13.58 -21.81
N THR A 318 -12.49 -13.84 -22.02
CA THR A 318 -12.05 -14.93 -22.91
C THR A 318 -12.31 -16.29 -22.29
N GLN A 319 -12.31 -17.34 -23.11
CA GLN A 319 -12.11 -18.70 -22.63
C GLN A 319 -10.71 -18.89 -22.04
N TRP A 320 -10.51 -20.01 -21.34
CA TRP A 320 -9.19 -20.41 -20.85
C TRP A 320 -8.27 -20.75 -22.02
N GLN A 321 -7.09 -20.15 -22.02
CA GLN A 321 -6.02 -20.34 -22.98
C GLN A 321 -4.85 -21.06 -22.29
N ASP A 322 -4.26 -22.03 -22.98
CA ASP A 322 -3.11 -22.76 -22.47
C ASP A 322 -1.82 -21.97 -22.72
N LEU A 323 -0.93 -21.93 -21.72
CA LEU A 323 0.38 -21.29 -21.86
C LEU A 323 1.39 -22.28 -22.44
N GLU A 324 1.44 -22.40 -23.76
CA GLU A 324 2.32 -23.35 -24.45
C GLU A 324 3.79 -22.90 -24.51
N LYS A 325 4.01 -21.58 -24.56
CA LYS A 325 5.35 -20.96 -24.64
C LYS A 325 5.40 -19.75 -23.71
N GLY A 326 6.55 -19.59 -23.06
CA GLY A 326 6.81 -18.48 -22.16
C GLY A 326 6.63 -18.82 -20.68
N ILE A 327 7.05 -17.87 -19.85
CA ILE A 327 6.90 -17.87 -18.40
C ILE A 327 5.84 -16.85 -17.97
N VAL A 328 5.20 -17.12 -16.85
CA VAL A 328 4.08 -16.34 -16.34
C VAL A 328 4.57 -14.99 -15.79
N THR A 329 4.13 -13.89 -16.41
CA THR A 329 4.43 -12.52 -15.93
C THR A 329 3.73 -12.26 -14.60
N GLY A 330 4.50 -11.96 -13.55
CA GLY A 330 3.98 -11.76 -12.19
C GLY A 330 4.10 -12.98 -11.28
N CYS A 331 4.56 -14.13 -11.80
CA CYS A 331 4.94 -15.26 -10.96
C CYS A 331 6.31 -15.01 -10.30
N THR A 332 6.46 -15.48 -9.07
CA THR A 332 7.66 -15.22 -8.24
C THR A 332 8.84 -16.11 -8.60
N ILE A 333 8.61 -17.28 -9.21
CA ILE A 333 9.66 -18.17 -9.73
C ILE A 333 10.16 -17.77 -11.13
N SER A 334 9.30 -17.11 -11.92
CA SER A 334 9.62 -16.76 -13.31
C SER A 334 10.92 -15.95 -13.47
N PRO A 335 11.23 -14.93 -12.64
CA PRO A 335 12.48 -14.19 -12.73
C PRO A 335 13.74 -15.06 -12.65
N ILE A 336 13.82 -16.01 -11.71
CA ILE A 336 15.01 -16.84 -11.57
C ILE A 336 15.12 -17.86 -12.71
N LEU A 337 14.00 -18.41 -13.19
CA LEU A 337 13.99 -19.31 -14.34
C LEU A 337 14.42 -18.61 -15.63
N PHE A 338 13.98 -17.35 -15.81
CA PHE A 338 14.44 -16.49 -16.89
C PHE A 338 15.95 -16.29 -16.82
N VAL A 339 16.45 -15.91 -15.65
CA VAL A 339 17.89 -15.69 -15.42
C VAL A 339 18.68 -16.97 -15.71
N MET A 340 18.26 -18.13 -15.23
CA MET A 340 18.94 -19.41 -15.50
C MET A 340 18.99 -19.73 -16.99
N GLY A 341 17.86 -19.59 -17.70
CA GLY A 341 17.78 -19.85 -19.13
C GLY A 341 18.66 -18.89 -19.94
N MET A 342 18.64 -17.59 -19.62
CA MET A 342 19.48 -16.61 -20.29
C MET A 342 20.96 -16.79 -19.96
N ASN A 343 21.30 -17.10 -18.71
CA ASN A 343 22.68 -17.32 -18.28
C ASN A 343 23.32 -18.47 -19.07
N LEU A 344 22.56 -19.54 -19.34
CA LEU A 344 23.01 -20.65 -20.19
C LEU A 344 23.47 -20.16 -21.58
N LEU A 345 22.71 -19.25 -22.19
CA LEU A 345 23.02 -18.70 -23.51
C LEU A 345 24.19 -17.70 -23.45
N ILE A 346 24.25 -16.89 -22.40
CA ILE A 346 25.29 -15.87 -22.20
C ILE A 346 26.64 -16.52 -21.94
N THR A 347 26.73 -17.49 -21.03
CA THR A 347 27.99 -18.18 -20.69
C THR A 347 28.56 -18.91 -21.91
N ALA A 348 27.71 -19.42 -22.81
CA ALA A 348 28.14 -20.00 -24.07
C ALA A 348 28.74 -18.96 -25.03
N ALA A 349 28.26 -17.71 -25.01
CA ALA A 349 28.74 -16.62 -25.88
C ALA A 349 29.94 -15.84 -25.30
N GLU A 350 30.08 -15.74 -23.98
CA GLU A 350 31.16 -14.98 -23.33
C GLU A 350 32.55 -15.57 -23.58
N LYS A 351 32.64 -16.89 -23.83
CA LYS A 351 33.92 -17.58 -24.04
C LYS A 351 34.61 -17.19 -25.36
N GLU A 352 33.93 -16.51 -26.27
CA GLU A 352 34.48 -16.15 -27.59
C GLU A 352 35.45 -14.96 -27.52
N TYR A 353 35.25 -14.00 -26.61
CA TYR A 353 36.12 -12.82 -26.57
C TYR A 353 36.18 -12.13 -25.19
N ARG A 354 37.29 -11.44 -24.91
CA ARG A 354 37.49 -10.69 -23.66
C ARG A 354 36.97 -9.25 -23.77
N GLY A 355 36.30 -8.74 -22.74
CA GLY A 355 35.81 -7.37 -22.72
C GLY A 355 36.90 -6.29 -22.63
N PRO A 356 36.52 -5.00 -22.71
CA PRO A 356 37.43 -3.87 -22.75
C PRO A 356 38.16 -3.67 -21.41
N SER A 357 39.40 -3.19 -21.49
CA SER A 357 40.18 -2.77 -20.32
C SER A 357 39.96 -1.29 -20.04
N MET A 358 39.72 -0.96 -18.77
CA MET A 358 39.72 0.43 -18.30
C MET A 358 41.16 0.96 -18.18
N GLU A 359 41.31 2.28 -18.13
CA GLU A 359 42.60 2.94 -17.87
C GLU A 359 43.20 2.55 -16.51
N SER A 360 42.36 2.16 -15.53
CA SER A 360 42.80 1.63 -14.24
C SER A 360 43.45 0.24 -14.30
N GLY A 361 43.52 -0.38 -15.49
CA GLY A 361 44.02 -1.73 -15.70
C GLY A 361 42.98 -2.83 -15.43
N ILE A 362 41.82 -2.49 -14.86
CA ILE A 362 40.74 -3.45 -14.58
C ILE A 362 40.02 -3.80 -15.88
N ARG A 363 39.98 -5.09 -16.20
CA ARG A 363 39.23 -5.60 -17.35
C ARG A 363 37.77 -5.82 -17.01
N GLN A 364 36.90 -5.36 -17.89
CA GLN A 364 35.45 -5.48 -17.74
C GLN A 364 34.91 -6.68 -18.53
N PRO A 365 33.81 -7.31 -18.09
CA PRO A 365 33.14 -8.34 -18.89
C PRO A 365 32.61 -7.77 -20.21
N PRO A 366 32.66 -8.55 -21.30
CA PRO A 366 32.21 -8.12 -22.63
C PRO A 366 30.68 -8.00 -22.71
N ILE A 367 29.95 -8.78 -21.92
CA ILE A 367 28.49 -8.80 -21.90
C ILE A 367 28.03 -8.31 -20.52
N ARG A 368 26.96 -7.54 -20.50
CA ARG A 368 26.26 -7.10 -19.29
C ARG A 368 24.77 -7.26 -19.51
N VAL A 369 24.10 -7.84 -18.54
CA VAL A 369 22.69 -8.20 -18.66
C VAL A 369 21.91 -7.75 -17.44
N PHE A 370 20.76 -7.15 -17.69
CA PHE A 370 19.76 -6.88 -16.67
C PHE A 370 18.44 -7.49 -17.14
N MET A 371 18.18 -8.74 -16.74
CA MET A 371 17.09 -9.54 -17.30
C MET A 371 17.23 -9.68 -18.83
N ASP A 372 16.35 -9.06 -19.60
CA ASP A 372 16.30 -9.07 -21.06
C ASP A 372 17.13 -7.93 -21.69
N ASP A 373 17.45 -6.88 -20.94
CA ASP A 373 18.30 -5.78 -21.40
C ASP A 373 19.76 -6.26 -21.48
N LEU A 374 20.23 -6.56 -22.70
CA LEU A 374 21.59 -7.05 -22.94
C LEU A 374 22.44 -5.95 -23.57
N THR A 375 23.61 -5.69 -22.99
CA THR A 375 24.58 -4.71 -23.47
C THR A 375 25.93 -5.38 -23.70
N ILE A 376 26.46 -5.27 -24.91
CA ILE A 376 27.80 -5.73 -25.29
C ILE A 376 28.73 -4.53 -25.31
N THR A 377 29.91 -4.68 -24.71
CA THR A 377 30.99 -3.70 -24.75
C THR A 377 32.27 -4.36 -25.21
N THR A 378 32.92 -3.83 -26.24
CA THR A 378 34.18 -4.34 -26.81
C THR A 378 35.07 -3.20 -27.27
N SER A 379 36.36 -3.46 -27.50
CA SER A 379 37.28 -2.44 -28.01
C SER A 379 37.12 -2.20 -29.51
N THR A 380 36.64 -3.19 -30.27
CA THR A 380 36.46 -3.08 -31.73
C THR A 380 35.14 -3.68 -32.20
N HIS A 381 34.62 -3.16 -33.31
CA HIS A 381 33.39 -3.66 -33.93
C HIS A 381 33.52 -5.11 -34.44
N VAL A 382 34.74 -5.56 -34.76
CA VAL A 382 35.00 -6.95 -35.15
C VAL A 382 34.73 -7.87 -33.98
N GLN A 383 35.25 -7.55 -32.79
CA GLN A 383 35.00 -8.30 -31.56
C GLN A 383 33.51 -8.36 -31.23
N ALA A 384 32.81 -7.23 -31.39
CA ALA A 384 31.36 -7.20 -31.22
C ALA A 384 30.63 -8.18 -32.16
N ARG A 385 31.07 -8.31 -33.43
CA ARG A 385 30.47 -9.26 -34.39
C ARG A 385 30.62 -10.71 -33.96
N TRP A 386 31.77 -11.11 -33.42
CA TRP A 386 31.98 -12.48 -32.91
C TRP A 386 31.01 -12.81 -31.77
N ILE A 387 30.89 -11.91 -30.79
CA ILE A 387 29.96 -12.09 -29.66
C ILE A 387 28.50 -12.07 -30.16
N LEU A 388 28.16 -11.17 -31.07
CA LEU A 388 26.81 -11.11 -31.66
C LEU A 388 26.45 -12.40 -32.37
N LYS A 389 27.38 -12.99 -33.13
CA LYS A 389 27.17 -14.25 -33.83
C LYS A 389 26.94 -15.41 -32.85
N ALA A 390 27.75 -15.51 -31.79
CA ALA A 390 27.56 -16.55 -30.78
C ALA A 390 26.24 -16.40 -30.01
N LEU A 391 25.84 -15.16 -29.67
CA LEU A 391 24.53 -14.89 -29.08
C LEU A 391 23.39 -15.21 -30.04
N GLU A 392 23.53 -14.87 -31.33
CA GLU A 392 22.56 -15.20 -32.37
C GLU A 392 22.36 -16.71 -32.49
N ASP A 393 23.44 -17.49 -32.52
CA ASP A 393 23.38 -18.94 -32.61
C ASP A 393 22.67 -19.54 -31.38
N GLY A 394 23.02 -19.07 -30.17
CA GLY A 394 22.38 -19.52 -28.93
C GLY A 394 20.89 -19.14 -28.83
N VAL A 395 20.53 -17.91 -29.20
CA VAL A 395 19.15 -17.42 -29.18
C VAL A 395 18.30 -18.12 -30.25
N THR A 396 18.88 -18.40 -31.42
CA THR A 396 18.22 -19.14 -32.50
C THR A 396 18.02 -20.61 -32.12
N TRP A 397 19.01 -21.23 -31.49
CA TRP A 397 18.89 -22.58 -30.89
C TRP A 397 17.76 -22.64 -29.85
N ALA A 398 17.66 -21.62 -29.00
CA ALA A 398 16.57 -21.47 -28.05
C ALA A 398 15.21 -21.09 -28.68
N ARG A 399 15.11 -20.97 -30.01
CA ARG A 399 13.90 -20.53 -30.75
C ARG A 399 13.34 -19.20 -30.26
N MET A 400 14.25 -18.28 -29.94
CA MET A 400 14.00 -16.91 -29.51
C MET A 400 14.48 -15.93 -30.60
N LYS A 401 14.09 -14.65 -30.51
CA LYS A 401 14.40 -13.63 -31.52
C LYS A 401 14.77 -12.30 -30.87
N PHE A 402 15.71 -11.59 -31.47
CA PHE A 402 16.01 -10.21 -31.11
C PHE A 402 15.07 -9.25 -31.83
N LYS A 403 14.76 -8.14 -31.17
CA LYS A 403 14.03 -7.01 -31.74
C LYS A 403 15.02 -5.96 -32.22
N THR A 404 15.60 -6.24 -33.37
CA THR A 404 16.57 -5.41 -34.13
C THR A 404 16.16 -3.93 -34.21
N ARG A 405 14.88 -3.63 -34.53
CA ARG A 405 14.34 -2.26 -34.61
C ARG A 405 14.44 -1.47 -33.30
N LYS A 406 14.46 -2.13 -32.15
CA LYS A 406 14.65 -1.49 -30.82
C LYS A 406 16.08 -1.60 -30.30
N SER A 407 16.89 -2.47 -30.91
CA SER A 407 18.32 -2.61 -30.61
C SER A 407 19.11 -1.44 -31.20
N ARG A 408 20.26 -1.07 -30.63
CA ARG A 408 21.11 0.03 -31.12
C ARG A 408 22.58 -0.29 -30.98
N SER A 409 23.40 0.34 -31.80
CA SER A 409 24.86 0.28 -31.69
C SER A 409 25.49 1.67 -31.66
N MET A 410 26.61 1.78 -30.95
CA MET A 410 27.43 2.98 -30.85
C MET A 410 28.89 2.59 -30.98
N LEU A 411 29.55 3.09 -32.03
CA LEU A 411 30.95 2.83 -32.30
C LEU A 411 31.73 4.12 -32.11
N ILE A 412 32.71 4.11 -31.21
CA ILE A 412 33.65 5.19 -30.94
C ILE A 412 35.01 4.77 -31.51
N ARG A 413 35.57 5.60 -32.39
CA ARG A 413 36.93 5.44 -32.93
C ARG A 413 37.69 6.74 -32.78
N ASN A 414 38.91 6.67 -32.24
CA ASN A 414 39.73 7.84 -31.95
C ASN A 414 38.97 8.93 -31.15
N GLY A 415 38.14 8.51 -30.20
CA GLY A 415 37.31 9.41 -29.37
C GLY A 415 36.10 10.07 -30.07
N LYS A 416 35.78 9.70 -31.32
CA LYS A 416 34.59 10.20 -32.05
C LYS A 416 33.63 9.07 -32.39
N VAL A 417 32.33 9.33 -32.31
CA VAL A 417 31.31 8.38 -32.78
C VAL A 417 31.41 8.26 -34.31
N THR A 418 31.22 7.05 -34.84
CA THR A 418 31.38 6.75 -36.26
C THR A 418 30.32 5.75 -36.72
N SER A 419 29.57 6.07 -37.77
CA SER A 419 28.58 5.20 -38.42
C SER A 419 29.12 4.40 -39.61
N LYS A 420 30.43 4.49 -39.91
CA LYS A 420 31.07 3.79 -41.05
C LYS A 420 30.93 2.27 -41.03
N PHE A 421 30.73 1.67 -39.86
CA PHE A 421 30.58 0.22 -39.74
C PHE A 421 29.20 -0.11 -39.18
N GLN A 422 28.48 -0.97 -39.89
CA GLN A 422 27.20 -1.49 -39.46
C GLN A 422 27.36 -2.89 -38.87
N LEU A 423 26.63 -3.14 -37.78
CA LEU A 423 26.52 -4.44 -37.13
C LEU A 423 25.19 -5.07 -37.54
N ARG A 424 25.17 -6.41 -37.65
CA ARG A 424 23.98 -7.17 -38.02
C ARG A 424 23.73 -8.25 -36.98
N VAL A 425 22.46 -8.59 -36.77
CA VAL A 425 22.03 -9.74 -35.97
C VAL A 425 20.79 -10.34 -36.62
N GLN A 426 20.71 -11.67 -36.75
CA GLN A 426 19.59 -12.37 -37.39
C GLN A 426 19.27 -11.87 -38.81
N GLY A 427 20.32 -11.56 -39.58
CA GLY A 427 20.22 -11.05 -40.96
C GLY A 427 19.83 -9.56 -41.09
N GLU A 428 19.44 -8.90 -40.00
CA GLU A 428 19.01 -7.50 -40.01
C GLU A 428 20.10 -6.55 -39.47
N THR A 429 20.15 -5.33 -40.01
CA THR A 429 21.10 -4.30 -39.56
C THR A 429 20.64 -3.62 -38.28
N ILE A 430 21.52 -3.53 -37.28
CA ILE A 430 21.28 -2.81 -36.02
C ILE A 430 21.45 -1.31 -36.27
N PRO A 431 20.42 -0.47 -36.02
CA PRO A 431 20.53 0.97 -36.21
C PRO A 431 21.58 1.65 -35.30
N SER A 432 22.17 2.75 -35.76
CA SER A 432 23.13 3.54 -34.99
C SER A 432 22.44 4.44 -33.97
N THR A 433 23.11 4.75 -32.85
CA THR A 433 22.67 5.79 -31.91
C THR A 433 22.73 7.21 -32.47
N GLU A 434 23.36 7.42 -33.64
CA GLU A 434 23.32 8.68 -34.39
C GLU A 434 21.92 8.93 -35.00
N GLU A 435 21.24 7.89 -35.48
CA GLU A 435 19.91 8.01 -36.09
C GLU A 435 18.83 8.19 -35.03
N ASN A 436 18.91 7.41 -33.94
CA ASN A 436 17.94 7.43 -32.87
C ASN A 436 18.60 7.15 -31.51
N PRO A 437 18.48 8.06 -30.52
CA PRO A 437 19.04 7.84 -29.19
C PRO A 437 18.35 6.67 -28.49
N ILE A 438 19.10 5.95 -27.65
CA ILE A 438 18.56 4.82 -26.87
C ILE A 438 18.43 5.16 -25.41
N LYS A 439 17.35 4.71 -24.77
CA LYS A 439 17.20 4.72 -23.32
C LYS A 439 17.47 3.31 -22.78
N CYS A 440 18.57 3.14 -22.04
CA CYS A 440 18.94 1.89 -21.40
C CYS A 440 18.96 2.09 -19.88
N LEU A 441 18.25 1.24 -19.12
CA LEU A 441 18.15 1.27 -17.65
C LEU A 441 17.85 2.67 -17.07
N GLY A 442 17.02 3.45 -17.78
CA GLY A 442 16.62 4.81 -17.38
C GLY A 442 17.49 5.94 -17.94
N LYS A 443 18.70 5.65 -18.46
CA LYS A 443 19.64 6.65 -18.98
C LYS A 443 19.61 6.72 -20.51
N CYS A 444 19.69 7.94 -21.07
CA CYS A 444 19.77 8.12 -22.52
C CYS A 444 21.21 8.19 -23.01
N TYR A 445 21.47 7.49 -24.11
CA TYR A 445 22.72 7.48 -24.85
C TYR A 445 22.47 8.02 -26.27
N ASN A 446 23.32 8.95 -26.69
CA ASN A 446 23.26 9.61 -27.99
C ASN A 446 24.68 9.82 -28.53
N ALA A 447 24.78 10.27 -29.79
CA ALA A 447 26.06 10.52 -30.44
C ALA A 447 26.91 11.64 -29.80
N SER A 448 26.33 12.51 -28.96
CA SER A 448 27.06 13.64 -28.38
C SER A 448 28.02 13.23 -27.25
N LEU A 449 27.93 11.99 -26.75
CA LEU A 449 28.76 11.44 -25.67
C LEU A 449 28.88 12.38 -24.44
N THR A 450 27.87 13.23 -24.20
CA THR A 450 27.89 14.26 -23.15
C THR A 450 26.68 14.11 -22.24
N ALA A 451 26.88 14.32 -20.94
CA ALA A 451 25.80 14.24 -19.96
C ALA A 451 24.79 15.40 -20.05
N ARG A 452 25.10 16.49 -20.77
CA ARG A 452 24.25 17.70 -20.88
C ARG A 452 22.82 17.40 -21.30
N CYS A 453 22.62 16.50 -22.25
CA CYS A 453 21.28 16.13 -22.71
C CYS A 453 20.46 15.43 -21.61
N ASN A 454 21.11 14.57 -20.82
CA ASN A 454 20.47 13.90 -19.68
C ASN A 454 20.12 14.89 -18.56
N VAL A 455 20.99 15.87 -18.29
CA VAL A 455 20.72 16.94 -17.31
C VAL A 455 19.53 17.79 -17.76
N SER A 456 19.56 18.33 -18.98
CA SER A 456 18.49 19.16 -19.53
C SER A 456 17.14 18.42 -19.61
N ARG A 457 17.16 17.12 -19.91
CA ARG A 457 15.94 16.29 -19.89
C ARG A 457 15.39 16.10 -18.49
N THR A 458 16.27 15.89 -17.51
CA THR A 458 15.87 15.75 -16.10
C THR A 458 15.29 17.05 -15.57
N GLU A 459 15.87 18.19 -15.92
CA GLU A 459 15.35 19.53 -15.63
C GLU A 459 13.95 19.71 -16.23
N LYS A 460 13.79 19.50 -17.55
CA LYS A 460 12.48 19.60 -18.22
C LYS A 460 11.42 18.67 -17.63
N GLN A 461 11.80 17.44 -17.27
CA GLN A 461 10.89 16.50 -16.62
C GLN A 461 10.50 17.00 -15.23
N SER A 462 11.45 17.50 -14.44
CA SER A 462 11.19 18.07 -13.12
C SER A 462 10.24 19.26 -13.21
N ASP A 463 10.48 20.17 -14.16
CA ASP A 463 9.64 21.35 -14.40
C ASP A 463 8.21 20.97 -14.79
N ALA A 464 8.05 19.97 -15.67
CA ALA A 464 6.73 19.47 -16.07
C ALA A 464 5.96 18.85 -14.89
N TRP A 465 6.67 18.14 -14.00
CA TRP A 465 6.06 17.53 -12.81
C TRP A 465 5.66 18.58 -11.78
N LEU A 466 6.53 19.56 -11.52
CA LEU A 466 6.25 20.68 -10.64
C LEU A 466 5.06 21.51 -11.15
N SER A 467 5.00 21.77 -12.46
CA SER A 467 3.88 22.47 -13.09
C SER A 467 2.56 21.71 -12.93
N LYS A 468 2.55 20.37 -13.02
CA LYS A 468 1.35 19.55 -12.77
C LYS A 468 0.92 19.58 -11.31
N ILE A 469 1.86 19.59 -10.36
CA ILE A 469 1.55 19.69 -8.93
C ILE A 469 0.99 21.09 -8.63
N GLU A 470 1.55 22.13 -9.23
CA GLU A 470 1.08 23.50 -9.06
C GLU A 470 -0.34 23.69 -9.62
N GLY A 471 -0.62 23.11 -10.80
CA GLY A 471 -1.94 23.12 -11.44
C GLY A 471 -2.98 22.18 -10.83
N SER A 472 -2.67 21.41 -9.78
CA SER A 472 -3.56 20.37 -9.23
C SER A 472 -4.74 20.91 -8.39
N GLY A 473 -4.84 22.22 -8.18
CA GLY A 473 -5.89 22.83 -7.35
C GLY A 473 -5.82 22.53 -5.84
N LEU A 474 -4.79 21.79 -5.39
CA LEU A 474 -4.61 21.42 -3.99
C LEU A 474 -4.15 22.61 -3.13
N PRO A 475 -4.64 22.74 -1.88
CA PRO A 475 -4.11 23.74 -0.94
C PRO A 475 -2.61 23.52 -0.67
N GLY A 476 -1.84 24.60 -0.41
CA GLY A 476 -0.37 24.56 -0.33
C GLY A 476 0.23 23.46 0.56
N LYS A 477 -0.40 23.16 1.71
CA LYS A 477 0.00 22.06 2.59
C LYS A 477 -0.09 20.67 1.94
N PHE A 478 -1.07 20.47 1.06
CA PHE A 478 -1.28 19.21 0.33
C PHE A 478 -0.43 19.11 -0.94
N LYS A 479 -0.08 20.24 -1.57
CA LYS A 479 0.95 20.27 -2.63
C LYS A 479 2.33 19.86 -2.09
N ALA A 480 2.71 20.41 -0.92
CA ALA A 480 3.94 20.03 -0.21
C ALA A 480 3.90 18.56 0.25
N TRP A 481 2.75 18.09 0.72
CA TRP A 481 2.54 16.69 1.05
C TRP A 481 2.66 15.78 -0.18
N ASN A 482 2.15 16.16 -1.35
CA ASN A 482 2.32 15.40 -2.59
C ASN A 482 3.78 15.34 -3.03
N LEU A 483 4.54 16.44 -2.90
CA LEU A 483 5.99 16.43 -3.14
C LEU A 483 6.73 15.51 -2.15
N TYR A 484 6.29 15.46 -0.90
CA TYR A 484 6.89 14.64 0.16
C TYR A 484 6.53 13.15 0.05
N GLU A 485 5.27 12.80 -0.27
CA GLU A 485 4.77 11.43 -0.30
C GLU A 485 4.94 10.76 -1.67
N TYR A 486 4.77 11.49 -2.78
CA TYR A 486 4.88 10.95 -4.15
C TYR A 486 6.23 11.25 -4.83
N GLY A 487 6.96 12.29 -4.42
CA GLY A 487 8.32 12.57 -4.90
C GLY A 487 9.32 11.39 -4.73
N PRO A 488 9.22 10.55 -3.69
CA PRO A 488 10.04 9.35 -3.54
C PRO A 488 9.66 8.19 -4.48
N ARG A 489 8.44 8.17 -5.04
CA ARG A 489 7.92 7.03 -5.81
C ARG A 489 8.14 7.15 -7.33
N SER A 490 8.53 8.31 -7.83
CA SER A 490 8.69 8.56 -9.28
C SER A 490 10.08 9.00 -9.74
N GLY A 491 11.05 9.13 -8.83
CA GLY A 491 12.44 9.43 -9.19
C GLY A 491 12.74 10.94 -9.30
N GLN A 492 13.00 11.53 -8.13
CA GLN A 492 13.68 12.81 -7.81
C GLN A 492 13.05 14.15 -8.26
N VAL A 493 12.77 15.03 -7.28
CA VAL A 493 13.60 16.21 -6.92
C VAL A 493 13.50 16.48 -5.41
N GLN A 494 14.64 16.74 -4.76
CA GLN A 494 14.73 17.59 -3.57
C GLN A 494 16.00 18.45 -3.68
N LEU A 495 15.85 19.76 -3.59
CA LEU A 495 16.90 20.68 -3.16
C LEU A 495 16.41 21.44 -1.93
N PRO A 496 17.22 21.41 -0.86
CA PRO A 496 17.82 22.65 -0.38
C PRO A 496 19.34 22.48 -0.30
N LEU A 497 20.09 23.57 -0.40
CA LEU A 497 21.56 23.61 -0.36
C LEU A 497 22.19 23.01 0.93
N SER A 498 21.38 22.76 1.98
CA SER A 498 21.76 21.95 3.15
C SER A 498 21.90 20.45 2.85
N SER A 499 21.11 19.92 1.91
CA SER A 499 21.10 18.51 1.53
C SER A 499 22.34 18.07 0.76
N MET A 500 23.08 18.96 0.10
CA MET A 500 24.36 18.59 -0.54
C MET A 500 25.46 18.38 0.50
N VAL A 501 25.47 19.21 1.56
CA VAL A 501 26.38 19.02 2.69
C VAL A 501 26.02 17.73 3.42
N GLU A 502 24.74 17.45 3.65
CA GLU A 502 24.30 16.19 4.24
C GLU A 502 24.55 14.98 3.32
N LYS A 503 24.30 15.07 2.01
CA LYS A 503 24.62 14.00 1.06
C LYS A 503 26.12 13.73 0.99
N PHE A 504 26.95 14.77 1.06
CA PHE A 504 28.41 14.62 1.16
C PHE A 504 28.80 13.94 2.47
N LYS A 505 28.24 14.38 3.61
CA LYS A 505 28.47 13.75 4.93
C LYS A 505 28.03 12.29 4.93
N VAL A 506 26.82 11.99 4.44
CA VAL A 506 26.26 10.64 4.31
C VAL A 506 27.11 9.78 3.38
N ALA A 507 27.56 10.30 2.23
CA ALA A 507 28.43 9.56 1.32
C ALA A 507 29.79 9.23 1.96
N LYS A 508 30.35 10.14 2.76
CA LYS A 508 31.61 9.92 3.49
C LYS A 508 31.44 8.93 4.64
N CYS A 509 30.38 9.05 5.45
CA CYS A 509 30.03 8.06 6.47
C CYS A 509 29.82 6.67 5.85
N ARG A 510 29.16 6.60 4.70
CA ARG A 510 28.94 5.34 3.98
C ARG A 510 30.25 4.71 3.50
N LEU A 511 31.19 5.53 3.05
CA LEU A 511 32.51 5.06 2.63
C LEU A 511 33.32 4.50 3.81
N VAL A 512 33.27 5.17 4.98
CA VAL A 512 33.86 4.65 6.23
C VAL A 512 33.26 3.30 6.60
N MET A 513 31.93 3.20 6.61
CA MET A 513 31.24 1.94 6.91
C MET A 513 31.55 0.84 5.88
N MET A 514 31.77 1.19 4.61
CA MET A 514 32.16 0.22 3.58
C MET A 514 33.58 -0.31 3.79
N TYR A 515 34.53 0.52 4.22
CA TYR A 515 35.88 0.05 4.53
C TYR A 515 35.91 -0.82 5.79
N GLN A 516 35.20 -0.40 6.84
CA GLN A 516 35.11 -1.15 8.10
C GLN A 516 34.33 -2.46 7.95
N GLY A 517 33.27 -2.46 7.13
CA GLY A 517 32.43 -3.63 6.84
C GLY A 517 32.85 -4.46 5.63
N SER A 518 34.02 -4.19 5.04
CA SER A 518 34.52 -4.95 3.88
C SER A 518 34.79 -6.41 4.26
N THR A 519 34.38 -7.33 3.38
CA THR A 519 34.66 -8.77 3.51
C THR A 519 36.12 -9.12 3.19
N ASP A 520 36.84 -8.20 2.52
CA ASP A 520 38.27 -8.33 2.25
C ASP A 520 39.09 -7.83 3.45
N GLU A 521 39.82 -8.74 4.09
CA GLU A 521 40.61 -8.50 5.29
C GLU A 521 41.73 -7.46 5.07
N LYS A 522 42.33 -7.40 3.88
CA LYS A 522 43.37 -6.40 3.57
C LYS A 522 42.78 -5.00 3.51
N VAL A 523 41.57 -4.86 2.98
CA VAL A 523 40.85 -3.57 2.89
C VAL A 523 40.39 -3.11 4.26
N ARG A 524 39.90 -4.04 5.10
CA ARG A 524 39.42 -3.75 6.46
C ARG A 524 40.55 -3.31 7.40
N ARG A 525 41.76 -3.87 7.27
CA ARG A 525 42.92 -3.53 8.11
C ARG A 525 43.78 -2.37 7.58
N ALA A 526 43.53 -1.89 6.36
CA ALA A 526 44.33 -0.85 5.72
C ALA A 526 44.24 0.54 6.39
N GLY A 527 43.34 0.74 7.37
CA GLY A 527 43.27 1.98 8.15
C GLY A 527 43.04 3.23 7.29
N VAL A 528 42.29 3.09 6.20
CA VAL A 528 42.13 4.15 5.18
C VAL A 528 41.37 5.33 5.77
N ASN A 529 42.11 6.40 6.06
CA ASN A 529 41.54 7.60 6.65
C ASN A 529 40.76 8.39 5.58
N THR A 530 39.44 8.47 5.71
CA THR A 530 38.61 9.12 4.68
C THR A 530 38.77 10.63 4.75
N ARG A 531 39.35 11.26 3.71
CA ARG A 531 39.44 12.74 3.67
C ARG A 531 38.06 13.37 3.74
N SER A 532 37.77 14.00 4.88
CA SER A 532 36.63 14.90 5.14
C SER A 532 37.14 16.34 5.33
N GLY A 533 36.25 17.34 5.33
CA GLY A 533 36.65 18.75 5.44
C GLY A 533 37.18 19.13 6.83
N ARG A 534 37.87 20.26 6.97
CA ARG A 534 38.55 20.72 8.22
C ARG A 534 37.65 20.84 9.46
N LYS A 535 36.32 20.93 9.32
CA LYS A 535 35.36 21.17 10.42
C LYS A 535 34.50 19.94 10.79
N TRP A 536 34.61 18.81 10.08
CA TRP A 536 33.75 17.64 10.32
C TRP A 536 34.44 16.33 9.91
N VAL A 537 34.34 15.32 10.75
CA VAL A 537 34.97 14.00 10.58
C VAL A 537 33.90 12.91 10.47
N ALA A 538 34.05 12.03 9.48
CA ALA A 538 33.06 11.00 9.18
C ALA A 538 33.06 9.86 10.21
N ASP A 539 34.23 9.41 10.67
CA ASP A 539 34.38 8.31 11.63
C ASP A 539 33.66 8.56 12.96
N THR A 540 33.77 9.77 13.54
CA THR A 540 33.08 10.14 14.78
C THR A 540 31.56 10.17 14.62
N SER A 541 31.06 10.55 13.45
CA SER A 541 29.61 10.60 13.17
C SER A 541 29.01 9.20 13.01
N VAL A 542 29.77 8.26 12.43
CA VAL A 542 29.36 6.85 12.32
C VAL A 542 29.28 6.20 13.71
N ALA A 543 30.29 6.40 14.57
CA ALA A 543 30.31 5.84 15.92
C ALA A 543 29.14 6.33 16.81
N GLN A 544 28.77 7.61 16.70
CA GLN A 544 27.61 8.17 17.41
C GLN A 544 26.28 7.58 16.91
N ALA A 545 26.13 7.40 15.59
CA ALA A 545 24.92 6.83 15.00
C ALA A 545 24.74 5.34 15.36
N GLU A 546 25.81 4.55 15.38
CA GLU A 546 25.75 3.15 15.81
C GLU A 546 25.36 3.00 17.28
N SER A 547 25.80 3.92 18.13
CA SER A 547 25.43 3.94 19.56
C SER A 547 23.96 4.27 19.76
N ALA A 548 23.39 5.19 18.96
CA ALA A 548 21.97 5.54 19.00
C ALA A 548 21.05 4.41 18.48
N LEU A 549 21.44 3.75 17.39
CA LEU A 549 20.70 2.62 16.81
C LEU A 549 20.62 1.42 17.77
N LYS A 550 21.69 1.14 18.52
CA LYS A 550 21.67 0.11 19.57
C LYS A 550 20.64 0.42 20.66
N LEU A 551 20.41 1.69 20.97
CA LEU A 551 19.43 2.13 21.97
C LEU A 551 17.98 2.05 21.45
N GLU A 552 17.73 2.42 20.19
CA GLU A 552 16.38 2.37 19.58
C GLU A 552 15.88 0.93 19.35
N VAL A 553 16.77 0.01 18.96
CA VAL A 553 16.41 -1.41 18.75
C VAL A 553 15.95 -2.08 20.04
N ILE A 554 16.46 -1.65 21.20
CA ILE A 554 16.05 -2.13 22.52
C ILE A 554 14.62 -1.66 22.87
N ILE A 555 14.20 -0.49 22.38
CA ILE A 555 12.93 0.17 22.76
C ILE A 555 11.80 -0.11 21.75
N GLY A 556 12.11 -0.35 20.46
CA GLY A 556 11.11 -0.50 19.40
C GLY A 556 10.34 -1.83 19.39
N ASN A 557 11.03 -2.94 19.65
CA ASN A 557 10.42 -4.28 19.59
C ASN A 557 9.31 -4.54 20.63
N PRO A 558 9.40 -4.08 21.89
CA PRO A 558 8.36 -4.32 22.90
C PRO A 558 7.06 -3.53 22.70
N CYS A 559 7.10 -2.41 21.96
CA CYS A 559 5.98 -1.46 21.86
C CYS A 559 5.03 -1.74 20.68
N GLU A 560 5.52 -2.32 19.59
CA GLU A 560 4.67 -2.64 18.42
C GLU A 560 3.81 -3.89 18.62
N GLU A 561 4.32 -4.93 19.28
CA GLU A 561 3.57 -6.17 19.55
C GLU A 561 2.34 -5.91 20.44
N ARG A 562 2.49 -5.05 21.46
CA ARG A 562 1.40 -4.71 22.39
C ARG A 562 0.27 -3.90 21.72
N ARG A 563 0.60 -3.11 20.70
CA ARG A 563 -0.36 -2.30 19.95
C ARG A 563 -1.27 -3.14 19.05
N SER A 564 -0.74 -4.21 18.44
CA SER A 564 -1.54 -5.06 17.55
C SER A 564 -2.49 -5.99 18.30
N MET A 565 -2.08 -6.51 19.46
CA MET A 565 -2.95 -7.33 20.32
C MET A 565 -4.14 -6.54 20.88
N ALA A 566 -3.96 -5.26 21.18
CA ALA A 566 -5.01 -4.41 21.72
C ALA A 566 -6.16 -4.14 20.73
N VAL A 567 -5.94 -4.27 19.41
CA VAL A 567 -6.94 -3.94 18.37
C VAL A 567 -7.93 -5.09 18.10
N GLU A 568 -7.51 -6.34 18.31
CA GLU A 568 -8.30 -7.54 17.98
C GLU A 568 -9.27 -7.96 19.10
N LEU A 569 -9.10 -7.43 20.30
CA LEU A 569 -10.00 -7.67 21.42
C LEU A 569 -11.15 -6.65 21.31
N GLY A 570 -12.36 -7.08 20.95
CA GLY A 570 -13.47 -6.21 20.50
C GLY A 570 -13.89 -5.04 21.41
N VAL A 571 -13.47 -5.04 22.67
CA VAL A 571 -13.61 -3.93 23.64
C VAL A 571 -12.40 -2.98 23.60
N GLN A 572 -11.21 -3.54 23.43
CA GLN A 572 -9.94 -2.84 23.31
C GLN A 572 -9.72 -2.31 21.88
N GLY A 573 -10.49 -2.71 20.86
CA GLY A 573 -10.47 -2.03 19.56
C GLY A 573 -11.19 -0.67 19.55
N VAL A 574 -11.98 -0.37 20.59
CA VAL A 574 -12.88 0.80 20.63
C VAL A 574 -12.11 2.11 20.82
N TRP A 575 -10.97 2.11 21.52
CA TRP A 575 -10.12 3.32 21.66
C TRP A 575 -9.53 3.81 20.34
N MET A 576 -9.50 2.97 19.29
CA MET A 576 -9.05 3.38 17.95
C MET A 576 -10.09 4.19 17.17
N LYS A 577 -11.34 4.28 17.66
CA LYS A 577 -12.41 5.11 17.09
C LYS A 577 -12.72 6.34 17.95
N TRP A 578 -11.93 6.60 18.98
CA TRP A 578 -12.17 7.70 19.90
C TRP A 578 -11.72 9.03 19.35
N ASP A 579 -12.69 9.90 19.08
CA ASP A 579 -12.48 11.32 18.79
C ASP A 579 -12.74 12.13 20.07
N LEU A 580 -11.94 11.85 21.12
CA LEU A 580 -12.01 12.60 22.38
C LEU A 580 -11.09 13.82 22.33
N PRO A 581 -11.49 14.95 22.96
CA PRO A 581 -10.60 16.09 23.15
C PRO A 581 -9.32 15.64 23.88
N LYS A 582 -8.15 15.90 23.29
CA LYS A 582 -6.85 15.52 23.89
C LYS A 582 -6.61 16.33 25.16
N GLN A 583 -6.76 15.70 26.32
CA GLN A 583 -6.35 16.28 27.60
C GLN A 583 -4.86 16.04 27.83
N LYS A 584 -4.12 17.09 28.19
CA LYS A 584 -2.76 16.97 28.69
C LYS A 584 -2.83 16.81 30.20
N ILE A 585 -2.67 15.57 30.69
CA ILE A 585 -2.49 15.30 32.12
C ILE A 585 -0.99 15.37 32.41
N THR A 586 -0.60 16.19 33.39
CA THR A 586 0.80 16.30 33.83
C THR A 586 1.14 15.22 34.84
N TRP A 587 2.41 14.83 34.94
CA TRP A 587 2.86 13.86 35.95
C TRP A 587 2.49 14.27 37.36
N LEU A 588 2.58 15.57 37.68
CA LEU A 588 2.21 16.11 38.98
C LEU A 588 0.72 15.89 39.30
N GLU A 589 -0.15 15.91 38.29
CA GLU A 589 -1.58 15.63 38.43
C GLU A 589 -1.83 14.13 38.67
N ILE A 590 -1.12 13.24 37.96
CA ILE A 590 -1.21 11.78 38.17
C ILE A 590 -0.82 11.41 39.61
N TRP A 591 0.26 12.01 40.13
CA TRP A 591 0.74 11.77 41.50
C TRP A 591 -0.23 12.24 42.61
N ARG A 592 -1.18 13.13 42.29
CA ARG A 592 -2.17 13.65 43.25
C ARG A 592 -3.52 12.92 43.20
N LEU A 593 -3.72 12.04 42.22
CA LEU A 593 -4.96 11.28 42.09
C LEU A 593 -4.94 10.07 43.03
N GLU A 594 -6.09 9.77 43.63
CA GLU A 594 -6.24 8.57 44.43
C GLU A 594 -6.12 7.30 43.58
N PRO A 595 -5.52 6.21 44.08
CA PRO A 595 -5.35 4.96 43.34
C PRO A 595 -6.67 4.41 42.75
N PHE A 596 -7.78 4.58 43.49
CA PHE A 596 -9.11 4.18 43.02
C PHE A 596 -9.59 5.03 41.83
N SER A 597 -9.37 6.35 41.85
CA SER A 597 -9.75 7.24 40.74
C SER A 597 -8.93 6.94 39.48
N ILE A 598 -7.62 6.70 39.63
CA ILE A 598 -6.75 6.27 38.53
C ILE A 598 -7.22 4.94 37.95
N SER A 599 -7.51 3.96 38.81
CA SER A 599 -8.01 2.65 38.40
C SER A 599 -9.35 2.74 37.69
N PHE A 600 -10.29 3.52 38.23
CA PHE A 600 -11.60 3.75 37.64
C PHE A 600 -11.49 4.45 36.26
N LEU A 601 -10.70 5.50 36.15
CA LEU A 601 -10.53 6.23 34.89
C LEU A 601 -9.90 5.31 33.82
N LEU A 602 -8.79 4.64 34.14
CA LEU A 602 -8.11 3.74 33.21
C LEU A 602 -9.01 2.56 32.80
N CYS A 603 -9.62 1.88 33.77
CA CYS A 603 -10.42 0.70 33.48
C CYS A 603 -11.78 1.06 32.84
N SER A 604 -12.36 2.22 33.16
CA SER A 604 -13.57 2.68 32.50
C SER A 604 -13.30 3.02 31.04
N VAL A 605 -12.11 3.57 30.76
CA VAL A 605 -11.67 3.91 29.41
C VAL A 605 -11.56 2.68 28.52
N TYR A 606 -10.91 1.63 29.01
CA TYR A 606 -10.72 0.39 28.24
C TYR A 606 -11.87 -0.61 28.39
N ASP A 607 -12.98 -0.23 29.03
CA ASP A 607 -14.11 -1.11 29.36
C ASP A 607 -13.65 -2.45 29.98
N THR A 608 -12.70 -2.33 30.93
CA THR A 608 -12.17 -3.42 31.75
C THR A 608 -12.65 -3.34 33.19
N LEU A 609 -13.63 -2.49 33.49
CA LEU A 609 -14.27 -2.52 34.80
C LEU A 609 -15.11 -3.80 34.97
N PRO A 610 -15.22 -4.35 36.19
CA PRO A 610 -15.98 -5.56 36.50
C PRO A 610 -17.50 -5.31 36.46
N SER A 611 -18.03 -4.99 35.28
CA SER A 611 -19.46 -4.94 34.99
C SER A 611 -20.04 -6.36 34.98
N PRO A 612 -21.33 -6.58 35.28
CA PRO A 612 -21.96 -7.88 35.12
C PRO A 612 -21.73 -8.50 33.74
N THR A 613 -21.76 -7.69 32.68
CA THR A 613 -21.45 -8.15 31.31
C THR A 613 -19.99 -8.58 31.13
N ASN A 614 -19.03 -7.84 31.72
CA ASN A 614 -17.61 -8.19 31.65
C ASN A 614 -17.26 -9.39 32.53
N LEU A 615 -17.82 -9.48 33.73
CA LEU A 615 -17.65 -10.62 34.62
C LEU A 615 -18.19 -11.90 33.98
N HIS A 616 -19.32 -11.83 33.30
CA HIS A 616 -19.84 -12.95 32.51
C HIS A 616 -18.91 -13.32 31.36
N ARG A 617 -18.41 -12.34 30.62
CA ARG A 617 -17.42 -12.55 29.55
C ARG A 617 -16.12 -13.18 30.07
N TRP A 618 -15.72 -12.85 31.30
CA TRP A 618 -14.53 -13.41 31.96
C TRP A 618 -14.79 -14.77 32.64
N GLY A 619 -16.01 -15.32 32.54
CA GLY A 619 -16.37 -16.59 33.17
C GLY A 619 -16.47 -16.52 34.70
N MET A 620 -16.52 -15.32 35.28
CA MET A 620 -16.64 -15.10 36.73
C MET A 620 -18.08 -14.92 37.20
N ARG A 621 -19.05 -14.86 36.28
CA ARG A 621 -20.49 -14.75 36.57
C ARG A 621 -21.31 -15.49 35.52
N GLU A 622 -22.35 -16.22 35.92
CA GLU A 622 -23.17 -16.98 34.99
C GLU A 622 -24.11 -16.11 34.14
N ASP A 623 -24.61 -15.00 34.70
CA ASP A 623 -25.57 -14.11 34.04
C ASP A 623 -24.99 -12.69 33.87
N PRO A 624 -25.05 -12.08 32.66
CA PRO A 624 -24.64 -10.70 32.42
C PRO A 624 -25.61 -9.63 32.97
N SER A 625 -26.65 -10.00 33.71
CA SER A 625 -27.70 -9.08 34.16
C SER A 625 -27.31 -8.18 35.35
N CYS A 626 -27.87 -6.97 35.35
CA CYS A 626 -27.76 -5.98 36.40
C CYS A 626 -28.59 -6.39 37.62
N ARG A 627 -27.97 -6.44 38.80
CA ARG A 627 -28.63 -6.86 40.04
C ARG A 627 -29.79 -5.96 40.48
N LEU A 628 -29.81 -4.70 40.04
CA LEU A 628 -30.85 -3.73 40.43
C LEU A 628 -32.09 -3.75 39.52
N TYR A 629 -31.95 -4.13 38.25
CA TYR A 629 -33.01 -4.00 37.24
C TYR A 629 -33.30 -5.30 36.47
N GLY A 630 -32.39 -6.27 36.50
CA GLY A 630 -32.53 -7.56 35.79
C GLY A 630 -32.22 -7.52 34.28
N GLY A 631 -32.00 -6.35 33.67
CA GLY A 631 -31.54 -6.23 32.28
C GLY A 631 -30.01 -6.33 32.12
N ARG A 632 -29.48 -6.37 30.90
CA ARG A 632 -28.02 -6.49 30.64
C ARG A 632 -27.21 -5.39 31.34
N GLY A 633 -26.32 -5.79 32.27
CA GLY A 633 -25.52 -4.89 33.11
C GLY A 633 -24.22 -4.43 32.44
N THR A 634 -24.31 -3.53 31.46
CA THR A 634 -23.15 -2.88 30.86
C THR A 634 -22.69 -1.67 31.69
N MET A 635 -21.49 -1.14 31.41
CA MET A 635 -21.00 0.08 32.09
C MET A 635 -21.91 1.29 31.84
N ALA A 636 -22.35 1.49 30.60
CA ALA A 636 -23.31 2.54 30.23
C ALA A 636 -24.64 2.37 30.99
N HIS A 637 -25.13 1.14 31.13
CA HIS A 637 -26.33 0.86 31.92
C HIS A 637 -26.13 1.24 33.39
N ILE A 638 -25.03 0.84 34.02
CA ILE A 638 -24.79 1.11 35.45
C ILE A 638 -24.61 2.61 35.72
N LEU A 639 -23.88 3.33 34.87
CA LEU A 639 -23.52 4.73 35.10
C LEU A 639 -24.55 5.75 34.59
N ALA A 640 -25.46 5.39 33.69
CA ALA A 640 -26.45 6.32 33.15
C ALA A 640 -27.82 5.72 32.80
N GLY A 641 -27.94 4.40 32.62
CA GLY A 641 -29.13 3.77 32.03
C GLY A 641 -30.01 2.93 32.95
N CYS A 642 -29.69 2.80 34.25
CA CYS A 642 -30.41 1.90 35.15
C CYS A 642 -31.64 2.59 35.75
N LYS A 643 -32.85 2.08 35.45
CA LYS A 643 -34.13 2.65 35.93
C LYS A 643 -34.25 2.60 37.46
N THR A 644 -33.81 1.52 38.09
CA THR A 644 -33.83 1.39 39.55
C THR A 644 -32.82 2.33 40.23
N ALA A 645 -31.64 2.54 39.63
CA ALA A 645 -30.67 3.51 40.15
C ALA A 645 -31.17 4.95 40.04
N LEU A 646 -31.95 5.25 38.98
CA LEU A 646 -32.62 6.53 38.80
C LEU A 646 -33.70 6.75 39.89
N SER A 647 -34.57 5.76 40.15
CA SER A 647 -35.63 5.89 41.17
C SER A 647 -35.08 5.99 42.59
N GLN A 648 -33.93 5.35 42.86
CA GLN A 648 -33.21 5.45 44.14
C GLN A 648 -32.45 6.79 44.32
N GLY A 649 -32.42 7.67 43.31
CA GLY A 649 -31.78 8.98 43.41
C GLY A 649 -30.25 8.97 43.28
N ARG A 650 -29.64 7.87 42.78
CA ARG A 650 -28.18 7.73 42.68
C ARG A 650 -27.55 8.71 41.69
N TYR A 651 -28.15 8.86 40.52
CA TYR A 651 -27.67 9.80 39.50
C TYR A 651 -27.90 11.26 39.91
N ARG A 652 -28.96 11.53 40.68
CA ARG A 652 -29.21 12.85 41.28
C ARG A 652 -28.10 13.22 42.26
N TRP A 653 -27.67 12.31 43.13
CA TRP A 653 -26.53 12.56 44.04
C TRP A 653 -25.23 12.93 43.30
N ARG A 654 -24.90 12.22 42.20
CA ARG A 654 -23.72 12.57 41.37
C ARG A 654 -23.87 13.95 40.78
N HIS A 655 -25.06 14.24 40.25
CA HIS A 655 -25.38 15.52 39.66
C HIS A 655 -25.23 16.64 40.70
N ASP A 656 -25.82 16.50 41.90
CA ASP A 656 -25.67 17.44 43.01
C ASP A 656 -24.19 17.70 43.34
N LYS A 657 -23.34 16.65 43.37
CA LYS A 657 -21.88 16.81 43.59
C LYS A 657 -21.18 17.62 42.50
N ALA A 658 -21.55 17.46 41.23
CA ALA A 658 -21.01 18.27 40.15
C ALA A 658 -21.50 19.72 40.20
N VAL A 659 -22.77 19.92 40.58
CA VAL A 659 -23.38 21.25 40.70
C VAL A 659 -22.84 22.04 41.91
N THR A 660 -22.51 21.40 43.05
CA THR A 660 -21.94 22.10 44.23
C THR A 660 -20.66 22.89 43.92
N LEU A 661 -19.89 22.54 42.90
CA LEU A 661 -18.68 23.29 42.54
C LEU A 661 -18.95 24.64 41.89
N TRP A 662 -20.18 24.85 41.38
CA TRP A 662 -20.62 26.15 40.88
C TRP A 662 -21.01 27.09 42.03
N SER A 663 -21.26 26.58 43.25
CA SER A 663 -21.60 27.42 44.39
C SER A 663 -20.39 28.12 45.03
N TRP A 664 -19.17 27.89 44.55
CA TRP A 664 -17.92 28.37 45.17
C TRP A 664 -17.53 29.81 44.78
N ARG A 665 -18.16 30.41 43.75
CA ARG A 665 -18.00 31.85 43.44
C ARG A 665 -19.35 32.44 43.04
N GLY A 666 -19.92 33.29 43.90
CA GLY A 666 -20.82 34.33 43.43
C GLY A 666 -20.04 35.34 42.57
N PRO A 667 -20.70 36.08 41.66
CA PRO A 667 -20.03 37.05 40.79
C PRO A 667 -19.30 38.10 41.64
N GLN A 668 -18.01 38.36 41.35
CA GLN A 668 -17.28 39.50 41.91
C GLN A 668 -17.45 40.73 41.00
N GLU A 669 -17.48 41.91 41.60
CA GLU A 669 -17.93 43.20 41.04
C GLU A 669 -17.14 43.75 39.83
N GLU A 670 -16.11 43.08 39.30
CA GLU A 670 -15.18 43.70 38.34
C GLU A 670 -14.86 42.90 37.07
N GLU A 671 -15.78 42.08 36.56
CA GLU A 671 -15.55 41.37 35.28
C GLU A 671 -16.05 42.17 34.06
N LYS A 672 -15.10 42.87 33.41
CA LYS A 672 -15.32 43.55 32.11
C LYS A 672 -15.59 42.51 31.00
N ASN A 673 -16.72 42.69 30.29
CA ASN A 673 -17.25 41.89 29.17
C ASN A 673 -17.96 40.57 29.53
N SER A 674 -18.85 40.57 30.53
CA SER A 674 -19.74 39.44 30.85
C SER A 674 -21.21 39.76 30.53
N LEU A 675 -22.08 38.75 30.39
CA LEU A 675 -23.54 38.96 30.27
C LEU A 675 -24.14 39.76 31.45
N LEU A 676 -23.40 39.85 32.57
CA LEU A 676 -23.78 40.51 33.82
C LEU A 676 -23.18 41.92 33.99
N GLN A 677 -22.54 42.50 32.97
CA GLN A 677 -21.81 43.79 32.98
C GLN A 677 -22.59 45.04 33.46
N ALA A 678 -23.90 44.92 33.77
CA ALA A 678 -24.76 46.01 34.23
C ALA A 678 -25.53 45.70 35.53
N ALA A 679 -25.24 44.57 36.20
CA ALA A 679 -25.89 44.18 37.44
C ALA A 679 -24.95 44.46 38.62
N GLN A 680 -25.28 45.44 39.46
CA GLN A 680 -24.53 45.71 40.69
C GLN A 680 -24.79 44.60 41.73
N SER A 681 -26.01 44.06 41.77
CA SER A 681 -26.36 42.89 42.57
C SER A 681 -26.86 41.73 41.70
N CYS A 682 -26.06 40.65 41.61
CA CYS A 682 -26.45 39.42 40.93
C CYS A 682 -26.59 38.28 41.95
N LYS A 683 -27.78 37.68 42.00
CA LYS A 683 -28.08 36.57 42.90
C LYS A 683 -27.93 35.26 42.13
N MET A 684 -27.21 34.31 42.71
CA MET A 684 -27.06 32.95 42.17
C MET A 684 -27.72 31.95 43.12
N ARG A 685 -28.52 31.04 42.56
CA ARG A 685 -29.07 29.90 43.30
C ARG A 685 -28.83 28.59 42.56
N VAL A 686 -28.68 27.54 43.34
CA VAL A 686 -28.25 26.22 42.91
C VAL A 686 -29.17 25.17 43.52
N ASP A 687 -29.66 24.22 42.71
CA ASP A 687 -30.60 23.19 43.18
C ASP A 687 -29.82 22.08 43.89
N LEU A 688 -29.81 22.12 45.22
CA LEU A 688 -29.16 21.11 46.08
C LEU A 688 -30.19 20.43 46.98
N GLY A 689 -31.35 20.07 46.42
CA GLY A 689 -32.40 19.32 47.12
C GLY A 689 -33.30 20.13 48.05
N LYS A 690 -33.06 21.44 48.21
CA LYS A 690 -34.01 22.38 48.84
C LYS A 690 -34.86 22.99 47.71
N LYS A 691 -36.19 22.81 47.75
CA LYS A 691 -37.14 23.33 46.73
C LYS A 691 -36.75 24.75 46.28
N LEU A 692 -36.09 24.88 45.14
CA LEU A 692 -35.81 26.18 44.55
C LEU A 692 -37.14 26.82 44.14
N VAL A 693 -37.37 28.03 44.64
CA VAL A 693 -38.48 28.88 44.20
C VAL A 693 -37.91 29.79 43.13
N PHE A 694 -38.40 29.64 41.89
CA PHE A 694 -38.10 30.57 40.80
C PHE A 694 -38.53 31.99 41.22
N PRO A 695 -37.79 33.06 40.86
CA PRO A 695 -38.22 34.43 41.16
C PRO A 695 -39.68 34.63 40.71
N GLN A 696 -40.45 35.49 41.38
CA GLN A 696 -41.89 35.72 41.09
C GLN A 696 -42.18 36.39 39.73
N VAL A 697 -41.34 36.14 38.72
CA VAL A 697 -41.48 36.62 37.34
C VAL A 697 -42.45 35.73 36.57
N VAL A 698 -42.30 34.39 36.64
CA VAL A 698 -43.17 33.41 35.97
C VAL A 698 -43.47 32.26 36.92
N GLN A 699 -44.74 31.86 37.03
CA GLN A 699 -45.10 30.63 37.75
C GLN A 699 -44.71 29.42 36.88
N THR A 700 -43.72 28.66 37.33
CA THR A 700 -43.24 27.48 36.60
C THR A 700 -42.99 26.31 37.54
N LEU A 701 -43.29 25.10 37.05
CA LEU A 701 -42.94 23.84 37.70
C LEU A 701 -41.54 23.36 37.29
N LEU A 702 -40.94 23.98 36.26
CA LEU A 702 -39.61 23.65 35.75
C LEU A 702 -38.53 24.15 36.70
N ARG A 703 -37.50 23.33 36.89
CA ARG A 703 -36.41 23.58 37.84
C ARG A 703 -35.07 23.43 37.14
N PRO A 704 -34.46 24.54 36.70
CA PRO A 704 -33.10 24.52 36.20
C PRO A 704 -32.12 24.31 37.36
N ASP A 705 -31.03 23.62 37.08
CA ASP A 705 -30.05 23.21 38.10
C ASP A 705 -29.31 24.40 38.74
N ILE A 706 -29.03 25.43 37.93
CA ILE A 706 -28.43 26.69 38.39
C ILE A 706 -29.20 27.83 37.71
N PHE A 707 -29.53 28.86 38.48
CA PHE A 707 -30.07 30.09 37.92
C PHE A 707 -29.41 31.33 38.53
N LEU A 708 -29.07 32.27 37.65
CA LEU A 708 -28.57 33.59 38.02
C LEU A 708 -29.61 34.62 37.60
N TRP A 709 -29.88 35.60 38.44
CA TRP A 709 -30.75 36.71 38.06
C TRP A 709 -30.35 38.02 38.72
N SER A 710 -30.72 39.11 38.07
CA SER A 710 -30.62 40.46 38.61
C SER A 710 -31.94 41.19 38.33
N GLU A 711 -32.61 41.62 39.39
CA GLU A 711 -33.86 42.39 39.33
C GLU A 711 -33.61 43.80 38.78
N GLU A 712 -32.50 44.43 39.18
CA GLU A 712 -32.08 45.76 38.70
C GLU A 712 -31.84 45.78 37.19
N ALA A 713 -31.17 44.76 36.65
CA ALA A 713 -30.84 44.69 35.23
C ALA A 713 -31.89 43.95 34.39
N SER A 714 -32.95 43.41 35.01
CA SER A 714 -33.94 42.54 34.36
C SER A 714 -33.32 41.41 33.53
N LYS A 715 -32.33 40.71 34.10
CA LYS A 715 -31.58 39.61 33.45
C LYS A 715 -31.77 38.29 34.16
N ILE A 716 -31.95 37.20 33.41
CA ILE A 716 -32.04 35.81 33.91
C ILE A 716 -31.12 34.91 33.07
N ILE A 717 -30.29 34.11 33.74
CA ILE A 717 -29.46 33.07 33.10
C ILE A 717 -29.81 31.73 33.72
N LEU A 718 -30.24 30.80 32.88
CA LEU A 718 -30.58 29.44 33.24
C LEU A 718 -29.46 28.51 32.78
N ILE A 719 -28.97 27.67 33.68
CA ILE A 719 -27.95 26.67 33.37
C ILE A 719 -28.47 25.30 33.80
N GLU A 720 -28.52 24.38 32.85
CA GLU A 720 -28.96 23.01 33.07
C GLU A 720 -27.75 22.09 32.90
N LEU A 721 -27.38 21.36 33.95
CA LEU A 721 -26.28 20.40 33.91
C LEU A 721 -26.77 19.02 33.49
N MET A 722 -26.04 18.42 32.57
CA MET A 722 -26.26 17.06 32.11
C MET A 722 -25.03 16.22 32.39
N VAL A 723 -25.26 15.06 33.02
CA VAL A 723 -24.27 14.00 33.13
C VAL A 723 -24.71 12.79 32.33
N SER A 724 -24.18 12.68 31.11
CA SER A 724 -24.52 11.68 30.09
C SER A 724 -23.44 10.60 29.96
N TRP A 725 -23.80 9.47 29.35
CA TRP A 725 -22.81 8.52 28.87
C TRP A 725 -22.05 9.10 27.66
N GLU A 726 -20.89 8.54 27.32
CA GLU A 726 -19.96 9.10 26.33
C GLU A 726 -20.51 9.17 24.90
N ASP A 727 -21.55 8.40 24.59
CA ASP A 727 -22.23 8.35 23.28
C ASP A 727 -23.64 8.97 23.38
N GLY A 728 -24.09 9.70 22.34
CA GLY A 728 -25.43 10.30 22.28
C GLY A 728 -25.57 11.68 22.95
N CYS A 729 -24.43 12.34 23.23
CA CYS A 729 -24.31 13.65 23.86
C CYS A 729 -25.13 14.77 23.18
N GLU A 730 -25.04 14.86 21.85
CA GLU A 730 -25.69 15.93 21.06
C GLU A 730 -27.23 15.82 21.12
N GLU A 731 -27.76 14.61 21.03
CA GLU A 731 -29.20 14.34 21.09
C GLU A 731 -29.78 14.68 22.48
N ALA A 732 -29.03 14.47 23.56
CA ALA A 732 -29.42 14.86 24.91
C ALA A 732 -29.39 16.39 25.11
N HIS A 733 -28.41 17.07 24.51
CA HIS A 733 -28.30 18.52 24.53
C HIS A 733 -29.49 19.20 23.84
N GLU A 734 -29.86 18.73 22.65
CA GLU A 734 -31.01 19.26 21.89
C GLU A 734 -32.33 19.07 22.64
N ARG A 735 -32.61 17.86 23.14
CA ARG A 735 -33.84 17.56 23.90
C ARG A 735 -34.03 18.45 25.13
N LYS A 736 -32.95 18.74 25.87
CA LYS A 736 -33.02 19.63 27.05
C LYS A 736 -33.11 21.11 26.68
N ALA A 737 -32.50 21.53 25.56
CA ALA A 737 -32.66 22.89 25.06
C ALA A 737 -34.13 23.20 24.72
N THR A 738 -34.83 22.26 24.09
CA THR A 738 -36.26 22.39 23.74
C THR A 738 -37.16 22.46 24.98
N LYS A 739 -36.83 21.73 26.06
CA LYS A 739 -37.64 21.65 27.29
C LYS A 739 -37.87 23.02 27.98
N TYR A 740 -36.91 23.93 27.92
CA TYR A 740 -36.98 25.23 28.60
C TYR A 740 -37.33 26.39 27.65
N GLN A 741 -37.60 26.10 26.38
CA GLN A 741 -37.85 27.10 25.35
C GLN A 741 -39.05 27.99 25.70
N ASP A 742 -40.18 27.39 26.05
CA ASP A 742 -41.41 28.12 26.44
C ASP A 742 -41.20 29.01 27.67
N LEU A 743 -40.38 28.56 28.63
CA LEU A 743 -40.07 29.34 29.84
C LEU A 743 -39.23 30.58 29.51
N VAL A 744 -38.24 30.43 28.63
CA VAL A 744 -37.41 31.54 28.16
C VAL A 744 -38.26 32.57 27.41
N GLU A 745 -39.19 32.11 26.58
CA GLU A 745 -40.11 32.97 25.83
C GLU A 745 -41.07 33.73 26.78
N GLN A 746 -41.64 33.06 27.79
CA GLN A 746 -42.49 33.71 28.80
C GLN A 746 -41.75 34.76 29.63
N CYS A 747 -40.49 34.51 30.01
CA CYS A 747 -39.67 35.50 30.71
C CYS A 747 -39.37 36.72 29.82
N ARG A 748 -39.05 36.50 28.52
CA ARG A 748 -38.83 37.59 27.55
C ARG A 748 -40.09 38.41 27.31
N ALA A 749 -41.26 37.77 27.24
CA ALA A 749 -42.55 38.44 27.08
C ALA A 749 -42.87 39.38 28.26
N LYS A 750 -42.35 39.10 29.46
CA LYS A 750 -42.48 39.96 30.65
C LYS A 750 -41.36 41.01 30.79
N GLY A 751 -40.57 41.24 29.73
CA GLY A 751 -39.53 42.26 29.69
C GLY A 751 -38.15 41.83 30.22
N TRP A 752 -37.93 40.54 30.50
CA TRP A 752 -36.66 40.04 31.02
C TRP A 752 -35.74 39.48 29.93
N GLN A 753 -34.47 39.90 29.94
CA GLN A 753 -33.45 39.30 29.07
C GLN A 753 -33.05 37.92 29.64
N THR A 754 -33.41 36.87 28.91
CA THR A 754 -33.26 35.48 29.39
C THR A 754 -32.37 34.64 28.47
N TRP A 755 -31.38 33.96 29.05
CA TRP A 755 -30.46 33.02 28.37
C TRP A 755 -30.56 31.61 28.97
N LEU A 756 -30.43 30.59 28.11
CA LEU A 756 -30.39 29.19 28.50
C LEU A 756 -29.07 28.56 28.05
N PHE A 757 -28.38 27.92 28.98
CA PHE A 757 -27.14 27.19 28.74
C PHE A 757 -27.28 25.73 29.18
N PRO A 758 -27.60 24.82 28.25
CA PRO A 758 -27.50 23.39 28.52
C PRO A 758 -26.01 23.01 28.52
N ILE A 759 -25.46 22.75 29.70
CA ILE A 759 -24.07 22.35 29.87
C ILE A 759 -23.96 20.85 30.06
N GLU A 760 -22.94 20.26 29.46
CA GLU A 760 -22.76 18.81 29.46
C GLU A 760 -21.39 18.43 30.02
N VAL A 761 -21.40 17.43 30.89
CA VAL A 761 -20.20 16.78 31.41
C VAL A 761 -20.40 15.28 31.32
N ARG A 762 -19.49 14.56 30.70
CA ARG A 762 -19.63 13.11 30.54
C ARG A 762 -19.32 12.37 31.84
N CYS A 763 -19.80 11.14 31.98
CA CYS A 763 -19.58 10.31 33.17
C CYS A 763 -18.10 10.12 33.56
N ARG A 764 -17.17 10.19 32.61
CA ARG A 764 -15.71 10.11 32.87
C ARG A 764 -15.07 11.46 33.22
N GLY A 765 -15.86 12.51 33.39
CA GLY A 765 -15.37 13.84 33.77
C GLY A 765 -14.89 14.70 32.60
N PHE A 766 -15.29 14.41 31.36
CA PHE A 766 -15.00 15.25 30.18
C PHE A 766 -16.07 16.33 29.99
N PRO A 767 -15.76 17.61 30.24
CA PRO A 767 -16.71 18.71 30.04
C PRO A 767 -16.78 19.06 28.55
N ALA A 768 -17.99 19.20 28.02
CA ALA A 768 -18.19 19.56 26.62
C ALA A 768 -17.84 21.03 26.33
N GLN A 769 -17.75 21.38 25.03
CA GLN A 769 -17.48 22.76 24.61
C GLN A 769 -18.56 23.75 25.09
N SER A 770 -19.78 23.28 25.36
CA SER A 770 -20.88 24.08 25.94
C SER A 770 -20.51 24.68 27.30
N VAL A 771 -19.76 23.95 28.14
CA VAL A 771 -19.25 24.45 29.43
C VAL A 771 -18.30 25.64 29.21
N TRP A 772 -17.38 25.51 28.25
CA TRP A 772 -16.43 26.57 27.91
C TRP A 772 -17.12 27.83 27.39
N LYS A 773 -18.10 27.65 26.49
CA LYS A 773 -18.91 28.75 25.94
C LYS A 773 -19.69 29.46 27.05
N THR A 774 -20.32 28.70 27.95
CA THR A 774 -21.11 29.23 29.06
C THR A 774 -20.24 30.03 30.04
N LEU A 775 -19.11 29.49 30.48
CA LEU A 775 -18.19 30.20 31.36
C LEU A 775 -17.65 31.49 30.73
N THR A 776 -17.38 31.46 29.42
CA THR A 776 -16.94 32.66 28.69
C THR A 776 -18.04 33.72 28.63
N ALA A 777 -19.29 33.30 28.39
CA ALA A 777 -20.45 34.21 28.40
C ALA A 777 -20.71 34.80 29.79
N LEU A 778 -20.36 34.08 30.85
CA LEU A 778 -20.44 34.54 32.23
C LEU A 778 -19.28 35.46 32.64
N GLY A 779 -18.30 35.74 31.76
CA GLY A 779 -17.14 36.59 32.07
C GLY A 779 -15.88 35.84 32.50
N ILE A 780 -16.00 34.55 32.79
CA ILE A 780 -14.90 33.73 33.31
C ILE A 780 -13.95 33.36 32.16
N ALA A 781 -12.78 33.97 32.17
CA ALA A 781 -11.76 33.81 31.12
C ALA A 781 -10.42 33.29 31.66
N GLY A 782 -9.45 33.09 30.76
CA GLY A 782 -8.06 32.84 31.11
C GLY A 782 -7.81 31.57 31.97
N ARG A 783 -7.05 31.73 33.05
CA ARG A 783 -6.67 30.64 33.98
C ARG A 783 -7.84 30.14 34.80
N GLU A 784 -8.75 31.03 35.15
CA GLU A 784 -9.89 30.71 36.00
C GLU A 784 -10.89 29.79 35.29
N ARG A 785 -11.19 30.08 34.01
CA ARG A 785 -12.00 29.21 33.17
C ARG A 785 -11.44 27.79 33.12
N LYS A 786 -10.11 27.67 32.95
CA LYS A 786 -9.43 26.37 32.94
C LYS A 786 -9.57 25.64 34.28
N ALA A 787 -9.45 26.36 35.40
CA ALA A 787 -9.61 25.79 36.73
C ALA A 787 -11.04 25.33 37.00
N ALA A 788 -12.05 26.12 36.63
CA ALA A 788 -13.47 25.80 36.79
C ALA A 788 -13.88 24.56 35.98
N VAL A 789 -13.50 24.51 34.69
CA VAL A 789 -13.72 23.35 33.82
C VAL A 789 -13.07 22.10 34.42
N ARG A 790 -11.83 22.22 34.91
CA ARG A 790 -11.10 21.10 35.49
C ARG A 790 -11.78 20.56 36.75
N ARG A 791 -12.14 21.43 37.69
CA ARG A 791 -12.84 21.02 38.93
C ARG A 791 -14.16 20.31 38.63
N LEU A 792 -14.94 20.85 37.69
CA LEU A 792 -16.22 20.26 37.30
C LEU A 792 -16.05 18.84 36.73
N GLY A 793 -15.02 18.63 35.91
CA GLY A 793 -14.64 17.31 35.42
C GLY A 793 -14.26 16.36 36.57
N GLU A 794 -13.35 16.78 37.45
CA GLU A 794 -12.85 15.99 38.58
C GLU A 794 -13.95 15.57 39.57
N ALA A 795 -14.95 16.42 39.84
CA ALA A 795 -16.07 16.03 40.72
C ALA A 795 -17.00 15.02 40.05
N THR A 796 -17.27 15.19 38.76
CA THR A 796 -18.15 14.29 38.00
C THR A 796 -17.53 12.90 37.86
N GLU A 797 -16.22 12.85 37.63
CA GLU A 797 -15.43 11.61 37.60
C GLU A 797 -15.48 10.90 38.96
N ARG A 798 -15.12 11.58 40.04
CA ARG A 798 -15.10 11.01 41.40
C ARG A 798 -16.46 10.48 41.83
N ALA A 799 -17.52 11.26 41.58
CA ALA A 799 -18.88 10.84 41.89
C ALA A 799 -19.33 9.62 41.04
N SER A 800 -18.90 9.52 39.78
CA SER A 800 -19.16 8.34 38.95
C SER A 800 -18.38 7.11 39.40
N GLY A 801 -17.13 7.28 39.84
CA GLY A 801 -16.35 6.20 40.46
C GLY A 801 -16.99 5.68 41.74
N TRP A 802 -17.55 6.58 42.56
CA TRP A 802 -18.26 6.20 43.77
C TRP A 802 -19.57 5.45 43.50
N LEU A 803 -20.33 5.90 42.49
CA LEU A 803 -21.50 5.14 42.02
C LEU A 803 -21.11 3.73 41.53
N TRP A 804 -19.97 3.62 40.88
CA TRP A 804 -19.46 2.34 40.39
C TRP A 804 -19.12 1.37 41.53
N SER A 805 -18.47 1.84 42.60
CA SER A 805 -18.10 0.96 43.73
C SER A 805 -19.33 0.37 44.43
N ARG A 806 -20.44 1.12 44.48
CA ARG A 806 -21.71 0.71 45.14
C ARG A 806 -22.78 0.12 44.21
N ARG A 807 -22.40 -0.25 42.98
CA ARG A 807 -23.35 -0.70 41.94
C ARG A 807 -24.18 -1.95 42.28
N GLU A 808 -23.71 -2.79 43.21
CA GLU A 808 -24.36 -4.05 43.61
C GLU A 808 -25.19 -3.91 44.91
N GLU A 809 -25.13 -2.77 45.61
CA GLU A 809 -25.90 -2.52 46.83
C GLU A 809 -27.38 -2.37 46.50
N LEU A 810 -28.30 -3.08 47.18
CA LEU A 810 -29.73 -3.01 46.88
C LEU A 810 -30.40 -1.75 47.45
N SER A 811 -29.90 -1.24 48.57
CA SER A 811 -30.36 -0.01 49.25
C SER A 811 -29.40 1.15 48.98
N TRP A 812 -29.94 2.37 48.79
CA TRP A 812 -29.14 3.58 48.61
C TRP A 812 -29.26 4.51 49.82
N GLY A 813 -28.13 4.78 50.49
CA GLY A 813 -28.03 5.73 51.60
C GLY A 813 -26.89 6.72 51.36
N PRO A 814 -27.16 8.03 51.15
CA PRO A 814 -26.12 9.01 50.84
C PRO A 814 -25.19 9.35 52.02
N GLY A 815 -25.29 8.66 53.17
CA GLY A 815 -24.61 8.99 54.42
C GLY A 815 -23.48 8.06 54.89
N GLY A 816 -23.06 7.06 54.10
CA GLY A 816 -21.99 6.14 54.50
C GLY A 816 -20.60 6.60 54.05
N GLY A 817 -19.82 7.15 54.99
CA GLY A 817 -18.37 7.43 55.02
C GLY A 817 -17.48 7.27 53.77
N GLY A 818 -16.76 8.35 53.47
CA GLY A 818 -15.60 8.42 52.59
C GLY A 818 -15.17 9.87 52.44
N GLN A 819 -14.29 10.32 53.35
CA GLN A 819 -13.54 11.59 53.28
C GLN A 819 -12.76 11.69 51.98
#